data_AF-A0A1M7PCG6-F1
#
_entry.id   AF-A0A1M7PCG6-F1
#
_cell.length_a   1.000
_cell.length_b   1.000
_cell.length_c   1.000
_cell.angle_alpha   90.00
_cell.angle_beta   90.00
_cell.angle_gamma   90.00
#
_symmetry.space_group_name_H-M   'P 1'
#
loop_
_entity.id
_entity.type
_entity.pdbx_description
1 polymer ?
#
loop_
_entity_poly.entity_id
_entity_poly.type
_entity_poly.pdbx_seq_one_letter_code
_entity_poly.pdbx_strand_id
1 'polypeptide(L)'
;MSSIKAPAHDETTSAVLQILDASKSNKTWFDSRGLIAGYHTVSIGGESFQGQRDSAKRVAKIPYDFSGKRVLDIGCSNGGLLHHLSGAIRFGVGVDFNTRCINGANAIKAANGTHNVHFYAFDLDKDDLSLLNSFVFGERVDVCFILNISLWVKRWKEVVNHCAALSDTLVFEAHGNAQQQAEQLRFVQSVYGQTQLLSQQSDDDPTYAQRSMYLCSDRTADEGSPDALAQAPVLGDGDEGAVRAAWRACFPNSLPGSVKVFPNTHESIVAEIDGDHIVKFPRAHRGATGIQVEQRITDFIRARVAVQVPKIELHSRPVALARYPKLDGTGFDRNAWAKLTDAKKDALAAQLAAFMLALHAVPAVEIERAGLSFAPSWELSADLIETQLAGSEHPVLRKLVPEVVRNHRNLKVPAKQLVLGHFDLHGGNLLLDAAQERLLGVIDFGNCKRGDLHQDFSPLCLSSPDLAERVMRAYEQQSGRKVNRLMVQHYATTFYLNLLAGLQRNGSTDKQAYWLGQLETWFNHLVMERAKARLASAKPVSALPPSWRQWVASNLMKGSEASTLQGILRQNGFADIESAVELAHAQADPYVEAGREIFKTLNKRNWLLKTCDTLAALDERYATAVERRAAPAFDVFVREYYSKHLPVLLTGGIDHWAARSLWTPEYFAEKVGSTEIEVQHGRENDPLYERNSGQHKARMTMAEFVRKVRSVDASNDFYMTANNMKNSLAGLGPLFADTGDFAQDYRDAKAPGNGQFLWFGPKGTFTPLHHDLTNNMLIQVYGRKKVTLIPALQTPQLYNDVGVFSAAAFPDFDAQRHPLMKSARPIEVEIGPGDALFIPVGWWHCVESLEVSIGLSFTNFKVTNAFSGDYPR
;
A
#
# COMPACT_ATOMS: atom_id res chain seq x y z
N MET A 1 15.14 -94.07 5.59
CA MET A 1 15.97 -94.43 6.77
C MET A 1 15.93 -93.28 7.75
N SER A 2 15.66 -93.59 9.02
CA SER A 2 15.75 -92.73 10.22
C SER A 2 14.79 -91.53 10.33
N SER A 3 13.56 -91.77 10.80
CA SER A 3 12.77 -90.72 11.47
C SER A 3 13.32 -90.52 12.88
N ILE A 4 14.06 -89.43 13.07
CA ILE A 4 14.47 -88.98 14.40
C ILE A 4 13.20 -88.44 15.07
N LYS A 5 12.64 -89.19 16.02
CA LYS A 5 11.63 -88.67 16.96
C LYS A 5 12.28 -87.50 17.71
N ALA A 6 11.68 -86.31 17.60
CA ALA A 6 12.04 -85.17 18.43
C ALA A 6 11.90 -85.54 19.93
N PRO A 7 12.77 -85.02 20.81
CA PRO A 7 12.62 -85.25 22.25
C PRO A 7 11.23 -84.78 22.72
N ALA A 8 10.64 -85.50 23.67
CA ALA A 8 9.38 -85.08 24.28
C ALA A 8 9.67 -83.90 25.22
N HIS A 9 9.50 -82.67 24.71
CA HIS A 9 9.50 -81.46 25.54
C HIS A 9 8.15 -81.34 26.27
N ASP A 10 8.09 -80.54 27.34
CA ASP A 10 6.81 -80.22 27.98
C ASP A 10 5.82 -79.57 27.00
N GLU A 11 4.52 -79.58 27.35
CA GLU A 11 3.46 -79.07 26.48
C GLU A 11 3.65 -77.58 26.14
N THR A 12 4.20 -76.80 27.07
CA THR A 12 4.42 -75.35 26.90
C THR A 12 5.51 -75.09 25.86
N THR A 13 6.65 -75.74 26.00
CA THR A 13 7.79 -75.66 25.09
C THR A 13 7.40 -76.13 23.70
N SER A 14 6.66 -77.25 23.60
CA SER A 14 6.15 -77.76 22.33
C SER A 14 5.22 -76.75 21.62
N ALA A 15 4.33 -76.07 22.38
CA ALA A 15 3.45 -75.06 21.83
C ALA A 15 4.20 -73.81 21.34
N VAL A 16 5.19 -73.32 22.09
CA VAL A 16 6.02 -72.17 21.68
C VAL A 16 6.82 -72.51 20.41
N LEU A 17 7.40 -73.71 20.33
CA LEU A 17 8.12 -74.15 19.13
C LEU A 17 7.23 -74.23 17.90
N GLN A 18 5.96 -74.64 18.03
CA GLN A 18 4.99 -74.60 16.93
C GLN A 18 4.68 -73.17 16.46
N ILE A 19 4.60 -72.22 17.38
CA ILE A 19 4.39 -70.80 17.05
C ILE A 19 5.62 -70.23 16.35
N LEU A 20 6.83 -70.53 16.84
CA LEU A 20 8.08 -70.11 16.21
C LEU A 20 8.26 -70.71 14.82
N ASP A 21 7.85 -71.95 14.63
CA ASP A 21 7.88 -72.62 13.33
C ASP A 21 7.03 -71.88 12.28
N ALA A 22 5.90 -71.29 12.67
CA ALA A 22 5.05 -70.48 11.79
C ALA A 22 5.69 -69.15 11.33
N SER A 23 6.73 -68.68 12.03
CA SER A 23 7.49 -67.46 11.67
C SER A 23 8.55 -67.69 10.59
N LYS A 24 8.90 -68.96 10.27
CA LYS A 24 9.92 -69.32 9.30
C LYS A 24 9.49 -68.95 7.88
N SER A 25 10.26 -68.09 7.21
CA SER A 25 10.01 -67.68 5.82
C SER A 25 10.29 -68.80 4.80
N ASN A 26 11.19 -69.74 5.12
CA ASN A 26 11.49 -70.93 4.32
C ASN A 26 11.67 -72.15 5.21
N LYS A 27 10.57 -72.78 5.61
CA LYS A 27 10.55 -73.89 6.57
C LYS A 27 11.51 -75.03 6.22
N THR A 28 11.53 -75.47 4.95
CA THR A 28 12.42 -76.54 4.47
C THR A 28 13.90 -76.20 4.69
N TRP A 29 14.30 -74.95 4.48
CA TRP A 29 15.68 -74.51 4.69
C TRP A 29 16.07 -74.51 6.17
N PHE A 30 15.22 -73.97 7.05
CA PHE A 30 15.47 -73.95 8.50
C PHE A 30 15.54 -75.37 9.08
N ASP A 31 14.59 -76.23 8.71
CA ASP A 31 14.50 -77.60 9.21
C ASP A 31 15.70 -78.45 8.76
N SER A 32 16.14 -78.31 7.51
CA SER A 32 17.31 -79.03 6.97
C SER A 32 18.64 -78.70 7.69
N ARG A 33 18.68 -77.59 8.44
CA ARG A 33 19.86 -77.09 9.15
C ARG A 33 19.71 -77.18 10.69
N GLY A 34 18.62 -77.79 11.17
CA GLY A 34 18.36 -77.92 12.62
C GLY A 34 18.04 -76.60 13.33
N LEU A 35 17.66 -75.55 12.58
CA LEU A 35 17.37 -74.21 13.12
C LEU A 35 15.91 -74.11 13.59
N ILE A 36 15.59 -74.89 14.62
CA ILE A 36 14.21 -75.11 15.09
C ILE A 36 13.54 -73.86 15.69
N ALA A 37 14.31 -72.90 16.24
CA ALA A 37 13.78 -71.67 16.83
C ALA A 37 13.50 -70.53 15.81
N GLY A 38 13.76 -70.76 14.53
CA GLY A 38 13.59 -69.74 13.49
C GLY A 38 14.76 -68.75 13.47
N TYR A 39 14.48 -67.44 13.50
CA TYR A 39 15.49 -66.41 13.24
C TYR A 39 16.54 -66.29 14.35
N HIS A 40 16.15 -66.15 15.61
CA HIS A 40 17.10 -66.10 16.74
C HIS A 40 17.12 -67.42 17.53
N THR A 41 18.29 -67.76 18.08
CA THR A 41 18.42 -68.71 19.19
C THR A 41 17.75 -68.11 20.42
N VAL A 42 16.89 -68.89 21.07
CA VAL A 42 16.07 -68.47 22.22
C VAL A 42 16.08 -69.52 23.32
N SER A 43 15.85 -69.09 24.56
CA SER A 43 15.65 -69.99 25.69
C SER A 43 14.15 -70.08 26.01
N ILE A 44 13.62 -71.29 26.19
CA ILE A 44 12.22 -71.53 26.60
C ILE A 44 12.28 -72.44 27.82
N GLY A 45 11.75 -72.00 28.96
CA GLY A 45 11.78 -72.78 30.20
C GLY A 45 13.20 -73.11 30.71
N GLY A 46 14.22 -72.36 30.27
CA GLY A 46 15.63 -72.60 30.59
C GLY A 46 16.37 -73.51 29.59
N GLU A 47 15.67 -74.15 28.66
CA GLU A 47 16.28 -74.93 27.57
C GLU A 47 16.57 -74.04 26.35
N SER A 48 17.76 -74.18 25.75
CA SER A 48 18.19 -73.36 24.61
C SER A 48 17.88 -74.03 23.27
N PHE A 49 17.15 -73.33 22.40
CA PHE A 49 16.76 -73.80 21.08
C PHE A 49 17.47 -73.00 19.99
N GLN A 50 18.14 -73.72 19.10
CA GLN A 50 18.99 -73.12 18.08
C GLN A 50 18.16 -72.43 16.98
N GLY A 51 18.47 -71.17 16.72
CA GLY A 51 17.98 -70.41 15.57
C GLY A 51 19.12 -69.99 14.64
N GLN A 52 18.79 -69.27 13.57
CA GLN A 52 19.78 -68.80 12.59
C GLN A 52 20.82 -67.87 13.21
N ARG A 53 20.42 -67.01 14.14
CA ARG A 53 21.26 -65.96 14.75
C ARG A 53 21.41 -66.22 16.25
N ASP A 54 22.65 -66.34 16.73
CA ASP A 54 22.94 -66.52 18.15
C ASP A 54 22.92 -65.18 18.91
N SER A 55 21.83 -64.95 19.64
CA SER A 55 21.60 -63.73 20.41
C SER A 55 22.69 -63.47 21.46
N ALA A 56 23.21 -64.52 22.11
CA ALA A 56 24.22 -64.37 23.16
C ALA A 56 25.57 -63.94 22.59
N LYS A 57 26.00 -64.56 21.46
CA LYS A 57 27.20 -64.15 20.74
C LYS A 57 27.11 -62.73 20.21
N ARG A 58 25.91 -62.33 19.76
CA ARG A 58 25.67 -60.99 19.24
C ARG A 58 25.77 -59.92 20.33
N VAL A 59 25.14 -60.14 21.49
CA VAL A 59 25.20 -59.21 22.61
C VAL A 59 26.61 -59.11 23.20
N ALA A 60 27.36 -60.23 23.29
CA ALA A 60 28.72 -60.25 23.84
C ALA A 60 29.73 -59.36 23.09
N LYS A 61 29.46 -59.00 21.83
CA LYS A 61 30.30 -58.11 21.03
C LYS A 61 30.06 -56.63 21.31
N ILE A 62 28.99 -56.29 22.03
CA ILE A 62 28.60 -54.91 22.28
C ILE A 62 29.23 -54.49 23.61
N PRO A 63 30.24 -53.60 23.64
CA PRO A 63 30.90 -53.16 24.85
C PRO A 63 30.01 -52.11 25.58
N TYR A 64 28.81 -52.52 25.98
CA TYR A 64 27.79 -51.67 26.59
C TYR A 64 27.18 -52.37 27.80
N ASP A 65 27.10 -51.67 28.93
CA ASP A 65 26.45 -52.19 30.14
C ASP A 65 24.93 -52.03 30.02
N PHE A 66 24.23 -53.15 29.85
CA PHE A 66 22.77 -53.21 29.74
C PHE A 66 22.04 -53.23 31.09
N SER A 67 22.76 -53.28 32.21
CA SER A 67 22.18 -53.37 33.55
C SER A 67 21.27 -52.18 33.85
N GLY A 68 19.98 -52.44 34.09
CA GLY A 68 18.98 -51.42 34.40
C GLY A 68 18.62 -50.48 33.24
N LYS A 69 19.02 -50.79 32.00
CA LYS A 69 18.81 -49.94 30.82
C LYS A 69 17.44 -50.12 30.16
N ARG A 70 17.03 -49.12 29.38
CA ARG A 70 15.89 -49.12 28.47
C ARG A 70 16.38 -49.39 27.05
N VAL A 71 15.81 -50.39 26.37
CA VAL A 71 16.24 -50.82 25.04
C VAL A 71 15.08 -50.77 24.04
N LEU A 72 15.32 -50.22 22.85
CA LEU A 72 14.38 -50.24 21.72
C LEU A 72 14.99 -51.03 20.56
N ASP A 73 14.36 -52.15 20.20
CA ASP A 73 14.82 -53.06 19.15
C ASP A 73 13.95 -52.93 17.89
N ILE A 74 14.50 -52.33 16.84
CA ILE A 74 13.81 -52.08 15.57
C ILE A 74 14.06 -53.25 14.60
N GLY A 75 12.99 -53.93 14.20
CA GLY A 75 13.06 -55.16 13.42
C GLY A 75 13.42 -56.35 14.29
N CYS A 76 12.80 -56.44 15.47
CA CYS A 76 13.18 -57.40 16.52
C CYS A 76 12.95 -58.87 16.15
N SER A 77 12.28 -59.16 15.03
CA SER A 77 11.91 -60.52 14.63
C SER A 77 11.16 -61.25 15.76
N ASN A 78 11.58 -62.46 16.14
CA ASN A 78 11.00 -63.22 17.27
C ASN A 78 11.45 -62.71 18.66
N GLY A 79 12.10 -61.54 18.75
CA GLY A 79 12.45 -60.87 20.00
C GLY A 79 13.69 -61.43 20.73
N GLY A 80 14.48 -62.29 20.08
CA GLY A 80 15.55 -63.05 20.71
C GLY A 80 16.58 -62.21 21.50
N LEU A 81 16.94 -61.02 21.02
CA LEU A 81 17.86 -60.11 21.72
C LEU A 81 17.27 -59.58 23.03
N LEU A 82 16.03 -59.07 22.99
CA LEU A 82 15.35 -58.58 24.18
C LEU A 82 15.05 -59.70 25.18
N HIS A 83 14.72 -60.91 24.70
CA HIS A 83 14.57 -62.09 25.56
C HIS A 83 15.86 -62.46 26.27
N HIS A 84 16.99 -62.47 25.56
CA HIS A 84 18.31 -62.71 26.17
C HIS A 84 18.68 -61.63 27.19
N LEU A 85 18.38 -60.36 26.88
CA LEU A 85 18.68 -59.21 27.75
C LEU A 85 17.70 -59.03 28.91
N SER A 86 16.55 -59.72 28.91
CA SER A 86 15.45 -59.49 29.87
C SER A 86 15.86 -59.61 31.33
N GLY A 87 16.86 -60.43 31.67
CA GLY A 87 17.40 -60.54 33.03
C GLY A 87 18.30 -59.36 33.47
N ALA A 88 18.79 -58.54 32.55
CA ALA A 88 19.69 -57.42 32.80
C ALA A 88 19.03 -56.05 32.64
N ILE A 89 18.13 -55.90 31.65
CA ILE A 89 17.52 -54.59 31.32
C ILE A 89 16.35 -54.25 32.25
N ARG A 90 16.11 -52.95 32.45
CA ARG A 90 14.92 -52.47 33.17
C ARG A 90 13.67 -52.57 32.32
N PHE A 91 13.77 -52.26 31.03
CA PHE A 91 12.63 -52.17 30.12
C PHE A 91 13.05 -52.36 28.66
N GLY A 92 12.30 -53.13 27.88
CA GLY A 92 12.58 -53.39 26.48
C GLY A 92 11.35 -53.30 25.59
N VAL A 93 11.47 -52.67 24.42
CA VAL A 93 10.42 -52.63 23.40
C VAL A 93 10.99 -53.15 22.08
N GLY A 94 10.34 -54.16 21.51
CA GLY A 94 10.66 -54.68 20.19
C GLY A 94 9.53 -54.39 19.20
N VAL A 95 9.88 -53.96 18.00
CA VAL A 95 8.91 -53.73 16.91
C VAL A 95 9.28 -54.50 15.65
N ASP A 96 8.29 -55.09 14.99
CA ASP A 96 8.45 -55.78 13.71
C ASP A 96 7.13 -55.77 12.94
N PHE A 97 7.18 -55.68 11.61
CA PHE A 97 5.97 -55.70 10.78
C PHE A 97 5.37 -57.12 10.67
N ASN A 98 6.20 -58.15 10.86
CA ASN A 98 5.77 -59.55 10.77
C ASN A 98 5.07 -59.98 12.05
N THR A 99 3.74 -59.98 12.01
CA THR A 99 2.88 -60.40 13.13
C THR A 99 3.17 -61.81 13.62
N ARG A 100 3.64 -62.73 12.78
CA ARG A 100 4.00 -64.10 13.20
C ARG A 100 5.25 -64.11 14.07
N CYS A 101 6.22 -63.27 13.74
CA CYS A 101 7.42 -63.08 14.56
C CYS A 101 7.04 -62.48 15.93
N ILE A 102 6.18 -61.45 15.95
CA ILE A 102 5.69 -60.84 17.19
C ILE A 102 4.88 -61.82 18.05
N ASN A 103 4.05 -62.67 17.44
CA ASN A 103 3.36 -63.74 18.16
C ASN A 103 4.35 -64.72 18.80
N GLY A 104 5.42 -65.10 18.09
CA GLY A 104 6.51 -65.90 18.63
C GLY A 104 7.22 -65.22 19.81
N ALA A 105 7.53 -63.93 19.68
CA ALA A 105 8.16 -63.15 20.75
C ALA A 105 7.29 -63.11 22.01
N ASN A 106 5.97 -62.90 21.85
CA ASN A 106 5.03 -62.90 22.96
C ASN A 106 4.78 -64.30 23.55
N ALA A 107 4.88 -65.37 22.75
CA ALA A 107 4.80 -66.74 23.24
C ALA A 107 6.01 -67.12 24.11
N ILE A 108 7.22 -66.75 23.69
CA ILE A 108 8.44 -66.90 24.51
C ILE A 108 8.32 -66.09 25.79
N LYS A 109 7.83 -64.84 25.69
CA LYS A 109 7.59 -63.97 26.85
C LYS A 109 6.70 -64.66 27.88
N ALA A 110 5.58 -65.22 27.43
CA ALA A 110 4.60 -65.91 28.27
C ALA A 110 5.18 -67.18 28.92
N ALA A 111 5.88 -68.02 28.14
CA ALA A 111 6.48 -69.26 28.64
C ALA A 111 7.58 -69.03 29.69
N ASN A 112 8.34 -67.95 29.55
CA ASN A 112 9.42 -67.61 30.47
C ASN A 112 8.98 -66.71 31.64
N GLY A 113 7.71 -66.27 31.68
CA GLY A 113 7.22 -65.36 32.73
C GLY A 113 7.93 -64.00 32.76
N THR A 114 8.37 -63.49 31.60
CA THR A 114 9.08 -62.20 31.53
C THR A 114 8.09 -61.04 31.39
N HIS A 115 8.29 -59.97 32.17
CA HIS A 115 7.32 -58.86 32.27
C HIS A 115 7.84 -57.50 31.79
N ASN A 116 9.17 -57.35 31.69
CA ASN A 116 9.85 -56.09 31.37
C ASN A 116 10.14 -55.89 29.86
N VAL A 117 9.75 -56.83 29.00
CA VAL A 117 9.88 -56.72 27.54
C VAL A 117 8.51 -56.70 26.86
N HIS A 118 8.36 -55.86 25.84
CA HIS A 118 7.08 -55.62 25.14
C HIS A 118 7.30 -55.68 23.63
N PHE A 119 6.37 -56.31 22.90
CA PHE A 119 6.50 -56.53 21.46
C PHE A 119 5.26 -56.05 20.72
N TYR A 120 5.45 -55.21 19.70
CA TYR A 120 4.38 -54.61 18.92
C TYR A 120 4.54 -54.91 17.43
N ALA A 121 3.42 -55.22 16.77
CA ALA A 121 3.35 -55.26 15.32
C ALA A 121 3.36 -53.81 14.80
N PHE A 122 4.38 -53.45 14.03
CA PHE A 122 4.58 -52.07 13.54
C PHE A 122 5.27 -52.08 12.18
N ASP A 123 4.61 -51.51 11.18
CA ASP A 123 5.12 -51.40 9.82
C ASP A 123 5.86 -50.08 9.64
N LEU A 124 7.20 -50.13 9.70
CA LEU A 124 8.09 -48.96 9.60
C LEU A 124 7.92 -48.15 8.30
N ASP A 125 7.35 -48.73 7.24
CA ASP A 125 7.08 -48.01 6.00
C ASP A 125 5.70 -47.35 5.96
N LYS A 126 4.71 -47.88 6.70
CA LYS A 126 3.31 -47.44 6.61
C LYS A 126 2.80 -46.69 7.84
N ASP A 127 3.29 -47.03 9.01
CA ASP A 127 2.80 -46.48 10.27
C ASP A 127 3.51 -45.15 10.61
N ASP A 128 2.87 -44.36 11.46
CA ASP A 128 3.43 -43.11 11.97
C ASP A 128 4.59 -43.41 12.93
N LEU A 129 5.81 -43.04 12.54
CA LEU A 129 7.04 -43.26 13.30
C LEU A 129 7.03 -42.54 14.65
N SER A 130 6.17 -41.54 14.86
CA SER A 130 5.99 -40.89 16.16
C SER A 130 5.51 -41.86 17.25
N LEU A 131 4.81 -42.94 16.88
CA LEU A 131 4.34 -43.97 17.81
C LEU A 131 5.47 -44.76 18.48
N LEU A 132 6.69 -44.77 17.91
CA LEU A 132 7.86 -45.35 18.57
C LEU A 132 8.12 -44.68 19.92
N ASN A 133 7.93 -43.36 20.01
CA ASN A 133 8.02 -42.61 21.27
C ASN A 133 6.93 -43.04 22.25
N SER A 134 5.72 -43.30 21.75
CA SER A 134 4.58 -43.76 22.57
C SER A 134 4.78 -45.18 23.12
N PHE A 135 5.38 -46.10 22.34
CA PHE A 135 5.66 -47.46 22.82
C PHE A 135 6.70 -47.51 23.95
N VAL A 136 7.60 -46.52 24.00
CA VAL A 136 8.54 -46.34 25.11
C VAL A 136 8.00 -45.39 26.19
N PHE A 137 6.72 -45.04 26.14
CA PHE A 137 6.00 -44.17 27.08
C PHE A 137 6.54 -42.74 27.18
N GLY A 138 7.08 -42.20 26.08
CA GLY A 138 7.66 -40.87 26.02
C GLY A 138 8.98 -40.72 26.77
N GLU A 139 9.51 -41.79 27.35
CA GLU A 139 10.80 -41.80 28.02
C GLU A 139 11.93 -42.01 27.01
N ARG A 140 13.08 -41.37 27.24
CA ARG A 140 14.31 -41.65 26.49
C ARG A 140 14.71 -43.12 26.62
N VAL A 141 15.35 -43.61 25.56
CA VAL A 141 15.88 -44.98 25.49
C VAL A 141 17.39 -44.90 25.63
N ASP A 142 17.98 -45.79 26.43
CA ASP A 142 19.43 -45.79 26.64
C ASP A 142 20.18 -46.29 25.39
N VAL A 143 19.58 -47.22 24.64
CA VAL A 143 20.17 -47.74 23.40
C VAL A 143 19.10 -48.26 22.43
N CYS A 144 19.25 -47.91 21.15
CA CYS A 144 18.44 -48.48 20.06
C CYS A 144 19.22 -49.55 19.30
N PHE A 145 18.53 -50.59 18.81
CA PHE A 145 19.07 -51.58 17.89
C PHE A 145 18.42 -51.44 16.51
N ILE A 146 19.26 -51.38 15.46
CA ILE A 146 18.85 -51.45 14.06
C ILE A 146 19.77 -52.45 13.36
N LEU A 147 19.38 -53.72 13.35
CA LEU A 147 20.30 -54.80 12.98
C LEU A 147 19.96 -55.52 11.66
N ASN A 148 18.80 -55.26 11.05
CA ASN A 148 18.45 -55.97 9.81
C ASN A 148 17.44 -55.25 8.92
N ILE A 149 17.21 -53.94 9.06
CA ILE A 149 16.10 -53.28 8.35
C ILE A 149 16.53 -52.49 7.10
N SER A 150 17.81 -52.08 7.00
CA SER A 150 18.28 -51.05 6.05
C SER A 150 18.20 -51.42 4.56
N LEU A 151 17.91 -52.68 4.22
CA LEU A 151 17.65 -53.12 2.84
C LEU A 151 16.17 -53.36 2.54
N TRP A 152 15.34 -53.54 3.56
CA TRP A 152 13.97 -54.02 3.43
C TRP A 152 12.94 -52.93 3.72
N VAL A 153 13.32 -51.91 4.49
CA VAL A 153 12.49 -50.76 4.84
C VAL A 153 12.91 -49.57 3.97
N LYS A 154 11.98 -48.99 3.21
CA LYS A 154 12.26 -47.84 2.34
C LYS A 154 12.59 -46.59 3.14
N ARG A 155 11.91 -46.40 4.28
CA ARG A 155 12.06 -45.27 5.21
C ARG A 155 13.17 -45.45 6.25
N TRP A 156 14.14 -46.37 6.03
CA TRP A 156 15.16 -46.69 7.05
C TRP A 156 15.98 -45.47 7.52
N LYS A 157 16.21 -44.47 6.66
CA LYS A 157 16.87 -43.20 7.00
C LYS A 157 16.05 -42.37 8.01
N GLU A 158 14.74 -42.30 7.82
CA GLU A 158 13.82 -41.65 8.76
C GLU A 158 13.75 -42.39 10.10
N VAL A 159 13.79 -43.72 10.07
CA VAL A 159 13.82 -44.57 11.27
C VAL A 159 15.09 -44.35 12.09
N VAL A 160 16.27 -44.25 11.43
CA VAL A 160 17.54 -43.90 12.09
C VAL A 160 17.45 -42.52 12.75
N ASN A 161 16.87 -41.52 12.08
CA ASN A 161 16.67 -40.19 12.64
C ASN A 161 15.71 -40.20 13.86
N HIS A 162 14.62 -40.96 13.80
CA HIS A 162 13.72 -41.12 14.94
C HIS A 162 14.41 -41.83 16.11
N CYS A 163 15.21 -42.85 15.85
CA CYS A 163 16.01 -43.49 16.90
C CYS A 163 17.02 -42.50 17.51
N ALA A 164 17.65 -41.65 16.71
CA ALA A 164 18.56 -40.59 17.18
C ALA A 164 17.87 -39.48 17.98
N ALA A 165 16.55 -39.33 17.85
CA ALA A 165 15.77 -38.46 18.74
C ALA A 165 15.55 -39.10 20.11
N LEU A 166 15.42 -40.43 20.18
CA LEU A 166 15.10 -41.19 21.39
C LEU A 166 16.34 -41.64 22.18
N SER A 167 17.47 -41.85 21.51
CA SER A 167 18.71 -42.34 22.11
C SER A 167 19.94 -41.70 21.46
N ASP A 168 20.95 -41.43 22.28
CA ASP A 168 22.27 -40.99 21.80
C ASP A 168 23.16 -42.19 21.43
N THR A 169 22.70 -43.43 21.66
CA THR A 169 23.43 -44.67 21.39
C THR A 169 22.63 -45.57 20.43
N LEU A 170 23.27 -45.99 19.34
CA LEU A 170 22.68 -46.90 18.36
C LEU A 170 23.62 -48.07 18.08
N VAL A 171 23.11 -49.29 18.15
CA VAL A 171 23.81 -50.47 17.59
C VAL A 171 23.24 -50.74 16.20
N PHE A 172 24.08 -50.61 15.18
CA PHE A 172 23.69 -50.65 13.77
C PHE A 172 24.41 -51.78 13.02
N GLU A 173 23.67 -52.60 12.27
CA GLU A 173 24.25 -53.60 11.36
C GLU A 173 24.06 -53.16 9.91
N ALA A 174 25.16 -52.91 9.21
CA ALA A 174 25.15 -52.60 7.78
C ALA A 174 25.02 -53.88 6.96
N HIS A 175 24.14 -53.86 5.95
CA HIS A 175 23.78 -55.05 5.18
C HIS A 175 23.72 -54.75 3.67
N GLY A 176 24.12 -55.70 2.83
CA GLY A 176 24.11 -55.59 1.36
C GLY A 176 25.50 -55.74 0.76
N ASN A 177 25.68 -55.29 -0.49
CA ASN A 177 27.00 -55.23 -1.11
C ASN A 177 27.86 -54.10 -0.50
N ALA A 178 29.16 -54.05 -0.83
CA ALA A 178 30.09 -53.08 -0.26
C ALA A 178 29.66 -51.61 -0.45
N GLN A 179 29.05 -51.29 -1.60
CA GLN A 179 28.56 -49.94 -1.90
C GLN A 179 27.36 -49.57 -1.02
N GLN A 180 26.41 -50.49 -0.85
CA GLN A 180 25.23 -50.31 -0.01
C GLN A 180 25.62 -50.16 1.47
N GLN A 181 26.53 -51.00 1.95
CA GLN A 181 27.05 -50.90 3.32
C GLN A 181 27.79 -49.57 3.54
N ALA A 182 28.57 -49.11 2.57
CA ALA A 182 29.24 -47.81 2.64
C ALA A 182 28.29 -46.62 2.57
N GLU A 183 27.16 -46.71 1.84
CA GLU A 183 26.10 -45.69 1.87
C GLU A 183 25.41 -45.66 3.23
N GLN A 184 25.04 -46.84 3.75
CA GLN A 184 24.40 -46.97 5.05
C GLN A 184 25.27 -46.39 6.16
N LEU A 185 26.56 -46.75 6.18
CA LEU A 185 27.50 -46.24 7.15
C LEU A 185 27.70 -44.72 7.03
N ARG A 186 27.84 -44.17 5.80
CA ARG A 186 27.95 -42.72 5.59
C ARG A 186 26.74 -41.96 6.13
N PHE A 187 25.54 -42.47 5.92
CA PHE A 187 24.33 -41.85 6.46
C PHE A 187 24.27 -41.95 7.99
N VAL A 188 24.58 -43.11 8.56
CA VAL A 188 24.61 -43.26 10.03
C VAL A 188 25.67 -42.35 10.64
N GLN A 189 26.83 -42.19 10.00
CA GLN A 189 27.90 -41.25 10.39
C GLN A 189 27.50 -39.78 10.26
N SER A 190 26.56 -39.44 9.36
CA SER A 190 26.01 -38.08 9.29
C SER A 190 24.99 -37.79 10.39
N VAL A 191 24.52 -38.81 11.11
CA VAL A 191 23.58 -38.70 12.24
C VAL A 191 24.28 -38.93 13.59
N TYR A 192 25.30 -39.79 13.64
CA TYR A 192 26.11 -40.13 14.81
C TYR A 192 27.59 -39.88 14.48
N GLY A 193 28.21 -38.94 15.19
CA GLY A 193 29.55 -38.45 14.93
C GLY A 193 30.66 -39.43 15.27
N GLN A 194 30.37 -40.46 16.08
CA GLN A 194 31.29 -41.56 16.35
C GLN A 194 30.66 -42.90 15.95
N THR A 195 31.40 -43.70 15.18
CA THR A 195 31.04 -45.09 14.86
C THR A 195 32.22 -46.02 15.14
N GLN A 196 32.04 -46.95 16.07
CA GLN A 196 33.00 -48.00 16.41
C GLN A 196 32.58 -49.31 15.74
N LEU A 197 33.44 -49.87 14.90
CA LEU A 197 33.23 -51.19 14.32
C LEU A 197 33.36 -52.27 15.41
N LEU A 198 32.29 -53.04 15.63
CA LEU A 198 32.23 -54.15 16.58
C LEU A 198 32.58 -55.49 15.93
N SER A 199 32.17 -55.69 14.68
CA SER A 199 32.51 -56.89 13.91
C SER A 199 32.42 -56.62 12.41
N GLN A 200 33.33 -57.18 11.61
CA GLN A 200 33.30 -57.14 10.15
C GLN A 200 32.44 -58.26 9.53
N GLN A 201 32.09 -59.28 10.32
CA GLN A 201 31.36 -60.46 9.86
C GLN A 201 30.27 -60.88 10.88
N SER A 202 29.20 -61.49 10.39
CA SER A 202 28.15 -62.08 11.24
C SER A 202 28.52 -63.51 11.68
N ASP A 203 29.52 -63.67 12.55
CA ASP A 203 29.91 -64.99 13.09
C ASP A 203 28.81 -65.67 13.95
N ASP A 204 27.75 -64.93 14.27
CA ASP A 204 26.54 -65.40 14.95
C ASP A 204 25.52 -66.01 13.98
N ASP A 205 25.77 -65.91 12.66
CA ASP A 205 24.99 -66.55 11.60
C ASP A 205 25.83 -67.61 10.86
N PRO A 206 25.49 -68.90 10.95
CA PRO A 206 26.20 -69.95 10.24
C PRO A 206 25.93 -69.96 8.71
N THR A 207 25.17 -69.00 8.18
CA THR A 207 24.64 -69.02 6.80
C THR A 207 24.92 -67.76 5.98
N TYR A 208 25.20 -66.62 6.60
CA TYR A 208 25.50 -65.35 5.92
C TYR A 208 26.61 -64.58 6.64
N ALA A 209 27.80 -64.49 6.03
CA ALA A 209 29.00 -63.98 6.72
C ALA A 209 29.29 -62.47 6.54
N GLN A 210 28.67 -61.77 5.59
CA GLN A 210 29.13 -60.44 5.13
C GLN A 210 28.26 -59.28 5.63
N ARG A 211 28.23 -59.05 6.96
CA ARG A 211 27.60 -57.85 7.55
C ARG A 211 28.49 -57.27 8.63
N SER A 212 28.60 -55.95 8.63
CA SER A 212 29.42 -55.22 9.61
C SER A 212 28.52 -54.59 10.68
N MET A 213 28.85 -54.82 11.94
CA MET A 213 28.12 -54.29 13.08
C MET A 213 28.91 -53.16 13.74
N TYR A 214 28.22 -52.08 14.10
CA TYR A 214 28.79 -50.85 14.64
C TYR A 214 28.05 -50.43 15.91
N LEU A 215 28.81 -49.85 16.85
CA LEU A 215 28.29 -49.04 17.94
C LEU A 215 28.44 -47.57 17.55
N CYS A 216 27.33 -46.85 17.51
CA CYS A 216 27.26 -45.47 17.08
C CYS A 216 26.90 -44.59 18.29
N SER A 217 27.60 -43.47 18.45
CA SER A 217 27.44 -42.51 19.55
C SER A 217 27.73 -41.08 19.07
N ASP A 218 27.62 -40.09 19.96
CA ASP A 218 27.88 -38.66 19.69
C ASP A 218 27.06 -38.09 18.52
N ARG A 219 25.74 -38.05 18.66
CA ARG A 219 24.81 -37.49 17.65
C ARG A 219 25.33 -36.18 17.03
N THR A 220 25.50 -36.16 15.70
CA THR A 220 25.84 -34.94 14.94
C THR A 220 24.62 -34.04 14.87
N ALA A 221 24.74 -32.81 15.38
CA ALA A 221 23.70 -31.81 15.26
C ALA A 221 23.54 -31.42 13.78
N ASP A 222 22.38 -31.75 13.20
CA ASP A 222 22.01 -31.58 11.80
C ASP A 222 21.90 -30.10 11.41
N GLU A 223 22.90 -29.51 10.72
CA GLU A 223 22.89 -28.12 10.23
C GLU A 223 21.85 -27.92 9.12
N GLY A 224 20.57 -27.86 9.48
CA GLY A 224 19.46 -27.66 8.55
C GLY A 224 18.13 -28.27 9.00
N SER A 225 18.14 -29.09 10.06
CA SER A 225 16.89 -29.57 10.63
C SER A 225 16.10 -28.41 11.27
N PRO A 226 14.75 -28.51 11.31
CA PRO A 226 13.91 -27.56 12.04
C PRO A 226 14.41 -27.30 13.47
N ASP A 227 14.98 -28.33 14.11
CA ASP A 227 15.52 -28.27 15.47
C ASP A 227 16.83 -27.49 15.54
N ALA A 228 17.68 -27.55 14.52
CA ALA A 228 18.99 -26.90 14.54
C ALA A 228 18.93 -25.39 14.34
N LEU A 229 18.00 -24.89 13.51
CA LEU A 229 17.75 -23.45 13.43
C LEU A 229 17.06 -22.95 14.70
N ALA A 230 16.16 -23.75 15.30
CA ALA A 230 15.50 -23.40 16.56
C ALA A 230 16.49 -23.33 17.75
N GLN A 231 17.57 -24.11 17.70
CA GLN A 231 18.65 -24.13 18.68
C GLN A 231 19.83 -23.20 18.33
N ALA A 232 19.82 -22.59 17.14
CA ALA A 232 20.88 -21.72 16.68
C ALA A 232 20.94 -20.43 17.53
N PRO A 233 22.14 -19.91 17.84
CA PRO A 233 22.28 -18.60 18.46
C PRO A 233 21.56 -17.54 17.64
N VAL A 234 20.85 -16.64 18.31
CA VAL A 234 20.17 -15.49 17.70
C VAL A 234 21.01 -14.24 17.90
N LEU A 235 20.94 -13.30 16.95
CA LEU A 235 21.66 -12.04 17.06
C LEU A 235 21.05 -11.18 18.18
N GLY A 236 21.87 -10.78 19.16
CA GLY A 236 21.45 -9.97 20.30
C GLY A 236 21.16 -8.52 19.92
N ASP A 237 22.21 -7.77 19.56
CA ASP A 237 22.11 -6.38 19.10
C ASP A 237 22.05 -6.31 17.56
N GLY A 238 21.17 -5.46 17.04
CA GLY A 238 20.89 -5.35 15.60
C GLY A 238 21.52 -4.15 14.90
N ASP A 239 22.60 -3.57 15.43
CA ASP A 239 23.29 -2.47 14.76
C ASP A 239 24.10 -2.93 13.54
N GLU A 240 24.60 -1.97 12.75
CA GLU A 240 25.36 -2.26 11.53
C GLU A 240 26.62 -3.11 11.81
N GLY A 241 27.29 -2.86 12.95
CA GLY A 241 28.51 -3.58 13.33
C GLY A 241 28.23 -5.04 13.66
N ALA A 242 27.17 -5.31 14.41
CA ALA A 242 26.72 -6.65 14.77
C ALA A 242 26.25 -7.44 13.55
N VAL A 243 25.47 -6.81 12.66
CA VAL A 243 25.06 -7.43 11.38
C VAL A 243 26.27 -7.77 10.51
N ARG A 244 27.23 -6.85 10.41
CA ARG A 244 28.46 -7.06 9.64
C ARG A 244 29.32 -8.19 10.23
N ALA A 245 29.42 -8.28 11.55
CA ALA A 245 30.13 -9.37 12.23
C ALA A 245 29.45 -10.72 12.01
N ALA A 246 28.13 -10.78 12.16
CA ALA A 246 27.33 -11.97 11.91
C ALA A 246 27.45 -12.45 10.45
N TRP A 247 27.35 -11.54 9.49
CA TRP A 247 27.54 -11.85 8.07
C TRP A 247 28.93 -12.42 7.80
N ARG A 248 30.00 -11.79 8.33
CA ARG A 248 31.38 -12.30 8.18
C ARG A 248 31.55 -13.71 8.73
N ALA A 249 30.85 -14.02 9.82
CA ALA A 249 30.93 -15.32 10.47
C ALA A 249 30.17 -16.41 9.68
N CYS A 250 29.02 -16.08 9.09
CA CYS A 250 28.29 -16.98 8.20
C CYS A 250 28.94 -17.12 6.81
N PHE A 251 29.58 -16.06 6.30
CA PHE A 251 30.11 -15.96 4.94
C PHE A 251 31.55 -15.43 4.93
N PRO A 252 32.54 -16.20 5.43
CA PRO A 252 33.92 -15.72 5.59
C PRO A 252 34.60 -15.32 4.28
N ASN A 253 34.14 -15.87 3.14
CA ASN A 253 34.66 -15.58 1.81
C ASN A 253 33.94 -14.40 1.10
N SER A 254 32.98 -13.75 1.76
CA SER A 254 32.20 -12.64 1.19
C SER A 254 32.09 -11.50 2.21
N LEU A 255 32.93 -10.48 2.07
CA LEU A 255 32.88 -9.30 2.93
C LEU A 255 31.89 -8.28 2.35
N PRO A 256 30.92 -7.79 3.14
CA PRO A 256 29.93 -6.84 2.62
C PRO A 256 30.58 -5.48 2.44
N GLY A 257 30.36 -4.83 1.30
CA GLY A 257 30.81 -3.45 1.03
C GLY A 257 29.97 -2.42 1.80
N SER A 258 28.65 -2.54 1.75
CA SER A 258 27.67 -1.71 2.46
C SER A 258 26.66 -2.56 3.23
N VAL A 259 26.25 -2.06 4.40
CA VAL A 259 25.21 -2.67 5.25
C VAL A 259 24.26 -1.57 5.67
N LYS A 260 22.96 -1.74 5.41
CA LYS A 260 21.91 -0.81 5.83
C LYS A 260 20.89 -1.56 6.65
N VAL A 261 20.91 -1.34 7.96
CA VAL A 261 19.90 -1.91 8.87
C VAL A 261 18.60 -1.12 8.76
N PHE A 262 17.48 -1.83 8.61
CA PHE A 262 16.16 -1.22 8.64
C PHE A 262 15.71 -1.02 10.10
N PRO A 263 15.40 0.22 10.50
CA PRO A 263 14.91 0.47 11.85
C PRO A 263 13.49 -0.06 12.02
N ASN A 264 13.09 -0.34 13.27
CA ASN A 264 11.72 -0.64 13.66
C ASN A 264 11.10 -1.96 13.16
N THR A 265 11.90 -2.91 12.70
CA THR A 265 11.42 -4.25 12.33
C THR A 265 11.09 -5.10 13.56
N HIS A 266 9.89 -5.68 13.58
CA HIS A 266 9.32 -6.28 14.79
C HIS A 266 9.75 -7.75 14.99
N GLU A 267 9.68 -8.56 13.94
CA GLU A 267 9.91 -10.01 14.01
C GLU A 267 11.39 -10.39 13.89
N SER A 268 12.09 -9.72 12.98
CA SER A 268 13.50 -9.97 12.67
C SER A 268 14.27 -8.66 12.68
N ILE A 269 15.56 -8.71 12.93
CA ILE A 269 16.49 -7.63 12.53
C ILE A 269 16.65 -7.78 11.02
N VAL A 270 16.31 -6.74 10.26
CA VAL A 270 16.39 -6.79 8.79
C VAL A 270 17.46 -5.82 8.33
N ALA A 271 18.33 -6.27 7.42
CA ALA A 271 19.33 -5.42 6.81
C ALA A 271 19.44 -5.68 5.31
N GLU A 272 19.81 -4.64 4.58
CA GLU A 272 20.23 -4.69 3.19
C GLU A 272 21.76 -4.80 3.12
N ILE A 273 22.27 -5.74 2.34
CA ILE A 273 23.69 -5.98 2.11
C ILE A 273 23.99 -5.63 0.66
N ASP A 274 24.97 -4.77 0.42
CA ASP A 274 25.49 -4.39 -0.91
C ASP A 274 24.49 -3.85 -1.94
N GLY A 275 23.27 -3.57 -1.50
CA GLY A 275 22.19 -3.12 -2.38
C GLY A 275 21.45 -4.23 -3.11
N ASP A 276 21.90 -5.49 -2.97
CA ASP A 276 21.42 -6.63 -3.76
C ASP A 276 20.80 -7.77 -2.94
N HIS A 277 21.04 -7.83 -1.62
CA HIS A 277 20.48 -8.84 -0.74
C HIS A 277 19.76 -8.25 0.47
N ILE A 278 18.70 -8.93 0.90
CA ILE A 278 18.06 -8.73 2.20
C ILE A 278 18.44 -9.88 3.11
N VAL A 279 18.83 -9.56 4.35
CA VAL A 279 19.06 -10.52 5.43
C VAL A 279 18.07 -10.28 6.57
N LYS A 280 17.54 -11.36 7.15
CA LYS A 280 16.65 -11.36 8.31
C LYS A 280 17.28 -12.23 9.41
N PHE A 281 17.52 -11.65 10.58
CA PHE A 281 17.94 -12.39 11.79
C PHE A 281 16.76 -12.49 12.76
N PRO A 282 16.36 -13.69 13.20
CA PRO A 282 15.25 -13.85 14.13
C PRO A 282 15.60 -13.24 15.49
N ARG A 283 14.63 -12.59 16.14
CA ARG A 283 14.81 -12.07 17.50
C ARG A 283 14.62 -13.17 18.55
N ALA A 284 15.38 -13.07 19.66
CA ALA A 284 15.41 -14.09 20.72
C ALA A 284 14.05 -14.49 21.30
N HIS A 285 13.15 -13.53 21.49
CA HIS A 285 11.81 -13.78 22.06
C HIS A 285 10.85 -14.50 21.09
N ARG A 286 11.22 -14.66 19.81
CA ARG A 286 10.43 -15.35 18.79
C ARG A 286 10.99 -16.70 18.39
N GLY A 287 12.30 -16.90 18.54
CA GLY A 287 12.99 -18.06 17.99
C GLY A 287 13.05 -18.02 16.45
N ALA A 288 13.68 -19.04 15.85
CA ALA A 288 13.91 -19.08 14.41
C ALA A 288 12.79 -19.74 13.58
N THR A 289 11.75 -20.26 14.24
CA THR A 289 10.64 -21.00 13.59
C THR A 289 9.83 -20.13 12.63
N GLY A 290 9.65 -18.84 12.93
CA GLY A 290 8.88 -17.93 12.06
C GLY A 290 9.48 -17.76 10.67
N ILE A 291 10.81 -17.68 10.57
CA ILE A 291 11.52 -17.53 9.30
C ILE A 291 11.45 -18.83 8.46
N GLN A 292 11.38 -20.00 9.10
CA GLN A 292 11.15 -21.28 8.41
C GLN A 292 9.76 -21.35 7.80
N VAL A 293 8.76 -20.88 8.53
CA VAL A 293 7.37 -20.80 8.05
C VAL A 293 7.30 -19.88 6.82
N GLU A 294 7.94 -18.72 6.89
CA GLU A 294 8.00 -17.78 5.77
C GLU A 294 8.66 -18.37 4.51
N GLN A 295 9.78 -19.11 4.67
CA GLN A 295 10.43 -19.81 3.55
C GLN A 295 9.47 -20.82 2.90
N ARG A 296 8.84 -21.69 3.69
CA ARG A 296 7.94 -22.73 3.16
C ARG A 296 6.76 -22.11 2.41
N ILE A 297 6.20 -21.03 2.94
CA ILE A 297 5.08 -20.32 2.31
C ILE A 297 5.53 -19.67 1.00
N THR A 298 6.64 -18.93 1.02
CA THR A 298 7.16 -18.29 -0.19
C THR A 298 7.50 -19.30 -1.28
N ASP A 299 8.12 -20.43 -0.95
CA ASP A 299 8.40 -21.51 -1.90
C ASP A 299 7.12 -22.16 -2.46
N PHE A 300 6.11 -22.35 -1.60
CA PHE A 300 4.83 -22.89 -2.01
C PHE A 300 4.07 -21.96 -2.97
N ILE A 301 4.03 -20.65 -2.70
CA ILE A 301 3.23 -19.72 -3.52
C ILE A 301 3.96 -19.19 -4.76
N ARG A 302 5.30 -19.27 -4.82
CA ARG A 302 6.13 -18.63 -5.88
C ARG A 302 5.67 -18.95 -7.30
N ALA A 303 5.25 -20.19 -7.55
CA ALA A 303 4.77 -20.62 -8.87
C ALA A 303 3.29 -20.30 -9.14
N ARG A 304 2.56 -19.75 -8.16
CA ARG A 304 1.11 -19.50 -8.20
C ARG A 304 0.77 -18.02 -8.37
N VAL A 305 1.72 -17.13 -8.16
CA VAL A 305 1.53 -15.67 -8.24
C VAL A 305 2.32 -15.07 -9.40
N ALA A 306 1.80 -14.01 -10.01
CA ALA A 306 2.44 -13.33 -11.14
C ALA A 306 3.49 -12.28 -10.73
N VAL A 307 3.62 -12.03 -9.43
CA VAL A 307 4.49 -11.00 -8.84
C VAL A 307 5.71 -11.63 -8.18
N GLN A 308 6.74 -10.84 -7.95
CA GLN A 308 7.94 -11.30 -7.24
C GLN A 308 7.61 -11.63 -5.78
N VAL A 309 8.16 -12.75 -5.28
CA VAL A 309 8.13 -13.13 -3.86
C VAL A 309 9.53 -13.56 -3.40
N PRO A 310 9.93 -13.34 -2.13
CA PRO A 310 11.28 -13.63 -1.65
C PRO A 310 11.70 -15.09 -1.85
N LYS A 311 12.95 -15.35 -2.29
CA LYS A 311 13.55 -16.69 -2.34
C LYS A 311 14.47 -16.90 -1.16
N ILE A 312 13.91 -17.38 -0.04
CA ILE A 312 14.57 -17.40 1.25
C ILE A 312 15.51 -18.60 1.38
N GLU A 313 16.76 -18.34 1.78
CA GLU A 313 17.76 -19.32 2.16
C GLU A 313 18.06 -19.20 3.66
N LEU A 314 18.07 -20.32 4.38
CA LEU A 314 18.26 -20.37 5.83
C LEU A 314 19.67 -20.85 6.22
N HIS A 315 20.22 -20.26 7.27
CA HIS A 315 21.54 -20.55 7.84
C HIS A 315 21.41 -20.69 9.36
N SER A 316 21.93 -21.77 9.94
CA SER A 316 21.79 -22.10 11.36
C SER A 316 23.06 -21.90 12.18
N ARG A 317 24.21 -21.63 11.56
CA ARG A 317 25.46 -21.35 12.26
C ARG A 317 26.29 -20.26 11.57
N PRO A 318 27.11 -19.51 12.33
CA PRO A 318 27.15 -19.48 13.80
C PRO A 318 25.97 -18.73 14.44
N VAL A 319 25.13 -18.07 13.63
CA VAL A 319 23.89 -17.41 14.07
C VAL A 319 22.76 -17.80 13.12
N ALA A 320 21.52 -17.84 13.61
CA ALA A 320 20.34 -18.01 12.78
C ALA A 320 20.18 -16.82 11.81
N LEU A 321 20.12 -17.09 10.51
CA LEU A 321 19.99 -16.07 9.47
C LEU A 321 19.14 -16.59 8.30
N ALA A 322 18.25 -15.74 7.80
CA ALA A 322 17.67 -15.87 6.47
C ALA A 322 18.27 -14.84 5.52
N ARG A 323 18.45 -15.22 4.25
CA ARG A 323 18.83 -14.28 3.18
C ARG A 323 18.04 -14.52 1.90
N TYR A 324 17.85 -13.48 1.11
CA TYR A 324 17.30 -13.56 -0.25
C TYR A 324 17.72 -12.36 -1.10
N PRO A 325 17.73 -12.48 -2.44
CA PRO A 325 17.96 -11.33 -3.34
C PRO A 325 16.90 -10.25 -3.14
N LYS A 326 17.31 -8.98 -3.05
CA LYS A 326 16.41 -7.84 -2.94
C LYS A 326 15.50 -7.78 -4.17
N LEU A 327 14.20 -7.67 -3.93
CA LEU A 327 13.20 -7.57 -4.99
C LEU A 327 13.08 -6.13 -5.48
N ASP A 328 12.72 -5.96 -6.75
CA ASP A 328 12.51 -4.63 -7.34
C ASP A 328 11.26 -3.95 -6.82
N GLY A 329 11.31 -2.62 -6.74
CA GLY A 329 10.17 -1.75 -6.44
C GLY A 329 10.31 -0.96 -5.15
N THR A 330 9.28 -0.15 -4.88
CA THR A 330 9.19 0.72 -3.71
C THR A 330 7.89 0.49 -2.96
N GLY A 331 7.87 0.77 -1.65
CA GLY A 331 6.67 0.71 -0.82
C GLY A 331 5.52 1.56 -1.37
N PHE A 332 4.30 1.24 -0.96
CA PHE A 332 3.12 2.05 -1.30
C PHE A 332 3.22 3.47 -0.73
N ASP A 333 3.03 4.47 -1.58
CA ASP A 333 3.02 5.89 -1.24
C ASP A 333 1.60 6.49 -1.34
N ARG A 334 1.07 6.97 -0.21
CA ARG A 334 -0.28 7.55 -0.13
C ARG A 334 -0.45 8.82 -0.98
N ASN A 335 0.59 9.64 -1.11
CA ASN A 335 0.53 10.92 -1.85
C ASN A 335 0.56 10.68 -3.36
N ALA A 336 1.36 9.72 -3.81
CA ALA A 336 1.37 9.27 -5.20
C ALA A 336 0.02 8.64 -5.56
N TRP A 337 -0.50 7.74 -4.70
CA TRP A 337 -1.83 7.15 -4.87
C TRP A 337 -2.92 8.21 -5.06
N ALA A 338 -2.93 9.26 -4.24
CA ALA A 338 -3.94 10.33 -4.32
C ALA A 338 -3.99 11.02 -5.69
N LYS A 339 -2.85 11.12 -6.38
CA LYS A 339 -2.70 11.81 -7.68
C LYS A 339 -3.04 10.94 -8.89
N LEU A 340 -3.16 9.62 -8.71
CA LEU A 340 -3.52 8.71 -9.80
C LEU A 340 -4.97 8.94 -10.26
N THR A 341 -5.20 8.77 -11.56
CA THR A 341 -6.54 8.75 -12.14
C THR A 341 -7.30 7.51 -11.67
N ASP A 342 -8.64 7.55 -11.68
CA ASP A 342 -9.46 6.41 -11.26
C ASP A 342 -9.14 5.13 -12.05
N ALA A 343 -8.92 5.25 -13.37
CA ALA A 343 -8.54 4.12 -14.21
C ALA A 343 -7.22 3.45 -13.76
N LYS A 344 -6.22 4.24 -13.36
CA LYS A 344 -4.93 3.70 -12.85
C LYS A 344 -5.09 3.07 -11.47
N LYS A 345 -5.86 3.71 -10.59
CA LYS A 345 -6.21 3.15 -9.27
C LYS A 345 -6.91 1.80 -9.39
N ASP A 346 -7.88 1.70 -10.29
CA ASP A 346 -8.64 0.48 -10.53
C ASP A 346 -7.75 -0.62 -11.14
N ALA A 347 -6.82 -0.25 -12.03
CA ALA A 347 -5.86 -1.20 -12.61
C ALA A 347 -4.89 -1.78 -11.57
N LEU A 348 -4.36 -0.96 -10.66
CA LEU A 348 -3.52 -1.46 -9.56
C LEU A 348 -4.33 -2.32 -8.59
N ALA A 349 -5.55 -1.87 -8.24
CA ALA A 349 -6.45 -2.62 -7.38
C ALA A 349 -6.80 -4.01 -7.96
N ALA A 350 -6.98 -4.11 -9.27
CA ALA A 350 -7.21 -5.37 -9.96
C ALA A 350 -6.01 -6.33 -9.88
N GLN A 351 -4.77 -5.82 -9.94
CA GLN A 351 -3.55 -6.63 -9.76
C GLN A 351 -3.42 -7.18 -8.34
N LEU A 352 -3.69 -6.34 -7.32
CA LEU A 352 -3.71 -6.75 -5.92
C LEU A 352 -4.82 -7.78 -5.65
N ALA A 353 -6.01 -7.57 -6.22
CA ALA A 353 -7.11 -8.53 -6.14
C ALA A 353 -6.74 -9.88 -6.75
N ALA A 354 -6.04 -9.89 -7.90
CA ALA A 354 -5.57 -11.11 -8.54
C ALA A 354 -4.53 -11.85 -7.69
N PHE A 355 -3.60 -11.12 -7.05
CA PHE A 355 -2.65 -11.71 -6.09
C PHE A 355 -3.36 -12.37 -4.91
N MET A 356 -4.29 -11.65 -4.25
CA MET A 356 -5.07 -12.22 -3.14
C MET A 356 -5.89 -13.42 -3.59
N LEU A 357 -6.49 -13.37 -4.78
CA LEU A 357 -7.26 -14.48 -5.33
C LEU A 357 -6.39 -15.73 -5.55
N ALA A 358 -5.15 -15.58 -6.00
CA ALA A 358 -4.23 -16.70 -6.20
C ALA A 358 -3.95 -17.45 -4.88
N LEU A 359 -3.82 -16.74 -3.76
CA LEU A 359 -3.70 -17.36 -2.43
C LEU A 359 -5.04 -17.94 -1.98
N HIS A 360 -6.13 -17.16 -2.11
CA HIS A 360 -7.45 -17.54 -1.63
C HIS A 360 -8.07 -18.74 -2.37
N ALA A 361 -7.58 -19.05 -3.57
CA ALA A 361 -8.02 -20.17 -4.38
C ALA A 361 -7.36 -21.51 -3.98
N VAL A 362 -6.30 -21.50 -3.15
CA VAL A 362 -5.59 -22.72 -2.74
C VAL A 362 -6.51 -23.61 -1.87
N PRO A 363 -6.79 -24.85 -2.29
CA PRO A 363 -7.62 -25.77 -1.53
C PRO A 363 -6.97 -26.21 -0.22
N ALA A 364 -7.78 -26.42 0.83
CA ALA A 364 -7.32 -26.86 2.14
C ALA A 364 -6.49 -28.16 2.10
N VAL A 365 -6.89 -29.12 1.27
CA VAL A 365 -6.18 -30.39 1.09
C VAL A 365 -4.77 -30.21 0.54
N GLU A 366 -4.54 -29.17 -0.26
CA GLU A 366 -3.22 -28.88 -0.84
C GLU A 366 -2.28 -28.27 0.21
N ILE A 367 -2.82 -27.40 1.07
CA ILE A 367 -2.11 -26.83 2.22
C ILE A 367 -1.66 -27.95 3.17
N GLU A 368 -2.57 -28.88 3.50
CA GLU A 368 -2.31 -30.03 4.36
C GLU A 368 -1.26 -30.97 3.75
N ARG A 369 -1.38 -31.30 2.45
CA ARG A 369 -0.41 -32.13 1.73
C ARG A 369 0.98 -31.50 1.64
N ALA A 370 1.05 -30.18 1.53
CA ALA A 370 2.30 -29.44 1.50
C ALA A 370 2.98 -29.36 2.89
N GLY A 371 2.34 -29.86 3.95
CA GLY A 371 2.89 -29.83 5.31
C GLY A 371 3.14 -28.40 5.81
N LEU A 372 2.35 -27.43 5.32
CA LEU A 372 2.47 -26.04 5.73
C LEU A 372 2.03 -25.91 7.19
N SER A 373 3.00 -25.73 8.08
CA SER A 373 2.74 -25.32 9.45
C SER A 373 2.62 -23.80 9.47
N PHE A 374 1.57 -23.30 10.10
CA PHE A 374 1.38 -21.87 10.31
C PHE A 374 1.72 -21.54 11.76
N ALA A 375 2.68 -20.65 11.93
CA ALA A 375 2.96 -20.01 13.21
C ALA A 375 2.89 -18.51 12.96
N PRO A 376 1.68 -17.95 12.75
CA PRO A 376 1.57 -16.52 12.46
C PRO A 376 2.29 -15.77 13.56
N SER A 377 3.14 -14.83 13.17
CA SER A 377 3.88 -14.06 14.15
C SER A 377 2.89 -13.37 15.08
N TRP A 378 1.75 -12.92 14.60
CA TRP A 378 0.81 -12.20 15.43
C TRP A 378 -0.65 -12.50 15.07
N GLU A 379 -1.52 -12.48 16.09
CA GLU A 379 -2.95 -12.71 15.95
C GLU A 379 -3.76 -11.62 16.65
N LEU A 380 -4.94 -11.34 16.08
CA LEU A 380 -5.91 -10.43 16.68
C LEU A 380 -6.42 -11.04 17.99
N SER A 381 -6.19 -10.35 19.11
CA SER A 381 -6.63 -10.78 20.42
C SER A 381 -7.56 -9.75 21.06
N ALA A 382 -8.82 -10.13 21.28
CA ALA A 382 -9.76 -9.31 22.04
C ALA A 382 -9.31 -9.18 23.51
N ASP A 383 -8.72 -10.22 24.08
CA ASP A 383 -8.25 -10.21 25.47
C ASP A 383 -7.06 -9.28 25.66
N LEU A 384 -6.12 -9.23 24.70
CA LEU A 384 -5.03 -8.26 24.73
C LEU A 384 -5.55 -6.83 24.65
N ILE A 385 -6.49 -6.56 23.72
CA ILE A 385 -7.14 -5.24 23.61
C ILE A 385 -7.82 -4.88 24.93
N GLU A 386 -8.64 -5.77 25.49
CA GLU A 386 -9.38 -5.48 26.72
C GLU A 386 -8.43 -5.24 27.90
N THR A 387 -7.45 -6.13 28.08
CA THR A 387 -6.49 -6.04 29.20
C THR A 387 -5.67 -4.76 29.16
N GLN A 388 -5.22 -4.33 27.97
CA GLN A 388 -4.33 -3.18 27.84
C GLN A 388 -5.06 -1.86 27.64
N LEU A 389 -6.20 -1.84 26.95
CA LEU A 389 -6.84 -0.61 26.49
C LEU A 389 -8.20 -0.29 27.12
N ALA A 390 -8.86 -1.22 27.83
CA ALA A 390 -10.21 -0.97 28.36
C ALA A 390 -10.28 0.19 29.37
N GLY A 391 -9.19 0.45 30.10
CA GLY A 391 -9.08 1.56 31.05
C GLY A 391 -8.68 2.91 30.44
N SER A 392 -8.54 3.02 29.11
CA SER A 392 -8.08 4.26 28.47
C SER A 392 -9.12 5.38 28.55
N GLU A 393 -8.68 6.59 28.93
CA GLU A 393 -9.51 7.80 28.89
C GLU A 393 -9.62 8.42 27.49
N HIS A 394 -8.85 7.92 26.52
CA HIS A 394 -8.84 8.48 25.16
C HIS A 394 -10.22 8.30 24.48
N PRO A 395 -10.84 9.37 23.93
CA PRO A 395 -12.23 9.33 23.46
C PRO A 395 -12.50 8.24 22.41
N VAL A 396 -11.57 8.06 21.47
CA VAL A 396 -11.70 7.04 20.41
C VAL A 396 -11.55 5.62 20.97
N LEU A 397 -10.62 5.39 21.90
CA LEU A 397 -10.41 4.07 22.50
C LEU A 397 -11.58 3.67 23.39
N ARG A 398 -12.07 4.61 24.23
CA ARG A 398 -13.24 4.41 25.08
C ARG A 398 -14.49 3.98 24.31
N LYS A 399 -14.61 4.43 23.06
CA LYS A 399 -15.72 4.07 22.17
C LYS A 399 -15.50 2.75 21.42
N LEU A 400 -14.31 2.56 20.85
CA LEU A 400 -14.03 1.41 19.98
C LEU A 400 -13.73 0.12 20.75
N VAL A 401 -13.03 0.18 21.88
CA VAL A 401 -12.58 -1.01 22.61
C VAL A 401 -13.76 -1.90 23.05
N PRO A 402 -14.81 -1.40 23.72
CA PRO A 402 -15.93 -2.26 24.12
C PRO A 402 -16.69 -2.86 22.93
N GLU A 403 -16.87 -2.08 21.86
CA GLU A 403 -17.55 -2.53 20.63
C GLU A 403 -16.75 -3.66 19.96
N VAL A 404 -15.44 -3.45 19.78
CA VAL A 404 -14.56 -4.42 19.14
C VAL A 404 -14.44 -5.70 19.96
N VAL A 405 -14.19 -5.61 21.26
CA VAL A 405 -14.06 -6.78 22.13
C VAL A 405 -15.34 -7.63 22.10
N ARG A 406 -16.51 -7.00 22.26
CA ARG A 406 -17.80 -7.69 22.19
C ARG A 406 -18.03 -8.33 20.82
N ASN A 407 -17.79 -7.59 19.73
CA ASN A 407 -18.06 -8.09 18.39
C ASN A 407 -17.10 -9.23 18.02
N HIS A 408 -15.82 -9.11 18.37
CA HIS A 408 -14.81 -10.12 18.08
C HIS A 408 -15.05 -11.41 18.85
N ARG A 409 -15.42 -11.34 20.13
CA ARG A 409 -15.78 -12.52 20.94
C ARG A 409 -17.01 -13.28 20.41
N ASN A 410 -17.96 -12.56 19.82
CA ASN A 410 -19.17 -13.16 19.26
C ASN A 410 -19.01 -13.60 17.80
N LEU A 411 -17.85 -13.34 17.19
CA LEU A 411 -17.65 -13.59 15.78
C LEU A 411 -17.51 -15.10 15.51
N LYS A 412 -18.34 -15.61 14.60
CA LYS A 412 -18.29 -17.00 14.14
C LYS A 412 -17.98 -17.04 12.66
N VAL A 413 -16.78 -17.50 12.30
CA VAL A 413 -16.33 -17.61 10.91
C VAL A 413 -16.65 -19.01 10.38
N PRO A 414 -17.52 -19.17 9.37
CA PRO A 414 -17.78 -20.46 8.75
C PRO A 414 -16.55 -21.02 8.04
N ALA A 415 -16.35 -22.35 8.07
CA ALA A 415 -15.20 -23.01 7.44
C ALA A 415 -15.03 -22.67 5.94
N LYS A 416 -16.13 -22.44 5.21
CA LYS A 416 -16.13 -22.03 3.79
C LYS A 416 -15.57 -20.62 3.53
N GLN A 417 -15.44 -19.80 4.57
CA GLN A 417 -14.84 -18.46 4.48
C GLN A 417 -13.34 -18.48 4.76
N LEU A 418 -12.80 -19.61 5.24
CA LEU A 418 -11.39 -19.74 5.54
C LEU A 418 -10.58 -19.92 4.26
N VAL A 419 -9.59 -19.05 4.08
CA VAL A 419 -8.68 -19.01 2.91
C VAL A 419 -7.23 -19.02 3.38
N LEU A 420 -6.32 -19.55 2.56
CA LEU A 420 -4.91 -19.20 2.68
C LEU A 420 -4.77 -17.73 2.28
N GLY A 421 -4.21 -16.91 3.15
CA GLY A 421 -4.09 -15.47 2.94
C GLY A 421 -2.79 -14.92 3.50
N HIS A 422 -2.51 -13.65 3.22
CA HIS A 422 -1.30 -12.96 3.69
C HIS A 422 -1.42 -12.46 5.13
N PHE A 423 -2.59 -11.96 5.48
CA PHE A 423 -3.03 -11.36 6.74
C PHE A 423 -2.23 -10.15 7.22
N ASP A 424 -1.32 -9.64 6.40
CA ASP A 424 -0.46 -8.49 6.71
C ASP A 424 -0.10 -7.68 5.45
N LEU A 425 -1.01 -7.66 4.47
CA LEU A 425 -0.81 -7.02 3.17
C LEU A 425 -1.02 -5.48 3.24
N HIS A 426 -0.28 -4.80 4.13
CA HIS A 426 -0.26 -3.34 4.20
C HIS A 426 0.81 -2.75 3.27
N GLY A 427 0.81 -1.43 3.11
CA GLY A 427 1.58 -0.73 2.07
C GLY A 427 3.10 -0.88 2.16
N GLY A 428 3.62 -1.26 3.34
CA GLY A 428 5.04 -1.56 3.52
C GLY A 428 5.45 -2.92 2.93
N ASN A 429 4.48 -3.82 2.75
CA ASN A 429 4.68 -5.17 2.20
C ASN A 429 4.34 -5.23 0.70
N LEU A 430 3.98 -4.10 0.09
CA LEU A 430 3.74 -3.95 -1.34
C LEU A 430 4.97 -3.34 -2.01
N LEU A 431 5.47 -3.97 -3.08
CA LEU A 431 6.51 -3.41 -3.94
C LEU A 431 5.89 -2.99 -5.25
N LEU A 432 5.85 -1.68 -5.48
CA LEU A 432 5.29 -1.05 -6.67
C LEU A 432 6.38 -0.46 -7.55
N ASP A 433 6.07 -0.27 -8.83
CA ASP A 433 6.92 0.48 -9.73
C ASP A 433 7.05 1.95 -9.31
N ALA A 434 8.02 2.67 -9.89
CA ALA A 434 8.30 4.07 -9.53
C ALA A 434 7.09 5.00 -9.75
N ALA A 435 6.19 4.64 -10.66
CA ALA A 435 4.96 5.39 -10.93
C ALA A 435 3.82 5.07 -9.95
N GLN A 436 3.97 4.04 -9.10
CA GLN A 436 2.95 3.52 -8.19
C GLN A 436 1.70 3.00 -8.94
N GLU A 437 1.88 2.49 -10.16
CA GLU A 437 0.82 2.01 -11.06
C GLU A 437 0.79 0.49 -11.20
N ARG A 438 1.90 -0.19 -10.93
CA ARG A 438 2.03 -1.64 -11.11
C ARG A 438 2.58 -2.33 -9.87
N LEU A 439 2.00 -3.49 -9.55
CA LEU A 439 2.48 -4.37 -8.50
C LEU A 439 3.63 -5.24 -9.04
N LEU A 440 4.82 -5.05 -8.48
CA LEU A 440 6.03 -5.80 -8.86
C LEU A 440 6.30 -6.98 -7.93
N GLY A 441 6.03 -6.82 -6.63
CA GLY A 441 6.30 -7.87 -5.64
C GLY A 441 5.54 -7.69 -4.34
N VAL A 442 5.54 -8.74 -3.53
CA VAL A 442 4.99 -8.77 -2.17
C VAL A 442 6.03 -9.41 -1.25
N ILE A 443 6.15 -8.93 -0.02
CA ILE A 443 7.13 -9.37 0.98
C ILE A 443 6.48 -9.62 2.34
N ASP A 444 7.23 -10.23 3.26
CA ASP A 444 6.86 -10.47 4.67
C ASP A 444 5.68 -11.45 4.87
N PHE A 445 5.87 -12.68 4.42
CA PHE A 445 4.87 -13.76 4.49
C PHE A 445 4.79 -14.46 5.87
N GLY A 446 5.42 -13.89 6.90
CA GLY A 446 5.48 -14.48 8.25
C GLY A 446 4.11 -14.62 8.95
N ASN A 447 3.12 -13.83 8.52
CA ASN A 447 1.75 -13.84 9.06
C ASN A 447 0.75 -14.65 8.22
N CYS A 448 1.21 -15.30 7.15
CA CYS A 448 0.34 -16.16 6.36
C CYS A 448 -0.24 -17.30 7.19
N LYS A 449 -1.54 -17.54 7.00
CA LYS A 449 -2.29 -18.59 7.69
C LYS A 449 -3.53 -18.99 6.92
N ARG A 450 -4.30 -19.92 7.48
CA ARG A 450 -5.68 -20.19 7.05
C ARG A 450 -6.64 -19.41 7.94
N GLY A 451 -7.25 -18.35 7.42
CA GLY A 451 -8.07 -17.41 8.20
C GLY A 451 -9.26 -16.85 7.42
N ASP A 452 -10.06 -16.00 8.07
CA ASP A 452 -11.24 -15.39 7.43
C ASP A 452 -10.82 -14.52 6.24
N LEU A 453 -11.43 -14.78 5.07
CA LEU A 453 -11.29 -13.96 3.87
C LEU A 453 -11.37 -12.45 4.16
N HIS A 454 -12.32 -12.00 5.00
CA HIS A 454 -12.49 -10.57 5.25
C HIS A 454 -11.31 -9.96 6.02
N GLN A 455 -10.66 -10.75 6.87
CA GLN A 455 -9.52 -10.29 7.63
C GLN A 455 -8.34 -9.99 6.70
N ASP A 456 -8.15 -10.73 5.62
CA ASP A 456 -7.01 -10.54 4.71
C ASP A 456 -7.06 -9.20 3.95
N PHE A 457 -8.25 -8.61 3.78
CA PHE A 457 -8.39 -7.25 3.22
C PHE A 457 -8.10 -6.14 4.22
N SER A 458 -8.17 -6.44 5.52
CA SER A 458 -8.10 -5.41 6.56
C SER A 458 -6.76 -4.66 6.64
N PRO A 459 -5.58 -5.28 6.38
CA PRO A 459 -4.30 -4.57 6.32
C PRO A 459 -4.25 -3.50 5.23
N LEU A 460 -4.98 -3.66 4.12
CA LEU A 460 -5.02 -2.66 3.05
C LEU A 460 -5.67 -1.34 3.53
N CYS A 461 -6.56 -1.39 4.51
CA CYS A 461 -7.15 -0.19 5.12
C CYS A 461 -6.10 0.65 5.85
N LEU A 462 -4.99 0.04 6.30
CA LEU A 462 -3.85 0.77 6.87
C LEU A 462 -3.06 1.49 5.78
N SER A 463 -3.09 1.03 4.54
CA SER A 463 -2.47 1.73 3.41
C SER A 463 -3.36 2.88 2.96
N SER A 464 -4.60 2.57 2.58
CA SER A 464 -5.60 3.49 2.07
C SER A 464 -6.98 2.82 2.09
N PRO A 465 -7.98 3.40 2.77
CA PRO A 465 -9.35 2.88 2.72
C PRO A 465 -9.94 2.85 1.30
N ASP A 466 -9.57 3.82 0.44
CA ASP A 466 -9.95 3.86 -0.98
C ASP A 466 -9.31 2.70 -1.77
N LEU A 467 -8.03 2.40 -1.53
CA LEU A 467 -7.38 1.23 -2.12
C LEU A 467 -8.10 -0.06 -1.72
N ALA A 468 -8.36 -0.23 -0.41
CA ALA A 468 -9.05 -1.41 0.10
C ALA A 468 -10.43 -1.61 -0.55
N GLU A 469 -11.23 -0.55 -0.67
CA GLU A 469 -12.56 -0.63 -1.31
C GLU A 469 -12.46 -0.99 -2.80
N ARG A 470 -11.50 -0.44 -3.54
CA ARG A 470 -11.28 -0.79 -4.95
C ARG A 470 -10.81 -2.23 -5.13
N VAL A 471 -9.89 -2.69 -4.28
CA VAL A 471 -9.40 -4.08 -4.30
C VAL A 471 -10.55 -5.04 -3.98
N MET A 472 -11.38 -4.74 -2.98
CA MET A 472 -12.57 -5.54 -2.69
C MET A 472 -13.52 -5.61 -3.89
N ARG A 473 -13.81 -4.48 -4.56
CA ARG A 473 -14.67 -4.46 -5.76
C ARG A 473 -14.10 -5.31 -6.89
N ALA A 474 -12.81 -5.15 -7.21
CA ALA A 474 -12.15 -5.93 -8.24
C ALA A 474 -12.14 -7.43 -7.90
N TYR A 475 -11.86 -7.77 -6.63
CA TYR A 475 -11.90 -9.15 -6.15
C TYR A 475 -13.31 -9.77 -6.27
N GLU A 476 -14.36 -9.04 -5.89
CA GLU A 476 -15.75 -9.50 -6.04
C GLU A 476 -16.11 -9.73 -7.50
N GLN A 477 -15.67 -8.84 -8.39
CA GLN A 477 -15.91 -8.95 -9.82
C GLN A 477 -15.19 -10.17 -10.43
N GLN A 478 -13.95 -10.44 -10.04
CA GLN A 478 -13.15 -11.55 -10.56
C GLN A 478 -13.55 -12.90 -9.97
N SER A 479 -13.90 -12.95 -8.68
CA SER A 479 -14.16 -14.21 -7.97
C SER A 479 -15.65 -14.57 -7.85
N GLY A 480 -16.55 -13.59 -8.04
CA GLY A 480 -17.98 -13.73 -7.71
C GLY A 480 -18.30 -13.83 -6.21
N ARG A 481 -17.27 -13.83 -5.32
CA ARG A 481 -17.44 -13.94 -3.87
C ARG A 481 -17.63 -12.55 -3.27
N LYS A 482 -18.75 -12.32 -2.59
CA LYS A 482 -19.02 -11.06 -1.89
C LYS A 482 -18.13 -10.86 -0.66
N VAL A 483 -17.66 -9.63 -0.46
CA VAL A 483 -16.86 -9.20 0.69
C VAL A 483 -17.70 -8.28 1.58
N ASN A 484 -17.88 -8.64 2.84
CA ASN A 484 -18.60 -7.82 3.80
C ASN A 484 -17.72 -6.65 4.31
N ARG A 485 -18.05 -5.41 3.90
CA ARG A 485 -17.28 -4.20 4.30
C ARG A 485 -17.29 -3.96 5.80
N LEU A 486 -18.39 -4.24 6.51
CA LEU A 486 -18.45 -4.07 7.97
C LEU A 486 -17.50 -5.04 8.69
N MET A 487 -17.36 -6.26 8.16
CA MET A 487 -16.40 -7.23 8.66
C MET A 487 -14.95 -6.76 8.44
N VAL A 488 -14.63 -6.28 7.24
CA VAL A 488 -13.29 -5.73 6.93
C VAL A 488 -12.98 -4.53 7.83
N GLN A 489 -13.93 -3.62 8.01
CA GLN A 489 -13.79 -2.47 8.91
C GLN A 489 -13.59 -2.90 10.37
N HIS A 490 -14.32 -3.93 10.81
CA HIS A 490 -14.14 -4.50 12.15
C HIS A 490 -12.72 -5.05 12.31
N TYR A 491 -12.26 -5.90 11.39
CA TYR A 491 -10.90 -6.45 11.45
C TYR A 491 -9.81 -5.37 11.38
N ALA A 492 -9.97 -4.34 10.55
CA ALA A 492 -9.02 -3.23 10.48
C ALA A 492 -8.97 -2.45 11.79
N THR A 493 -10.13 -2.22 12.42
CA THR A 493 -10.21 -1.59 13.73
C THR A 493 -9.55 -2.46 14.81
N THR A 494 -9.82 -3.76 14.80
CA THR A 494 -9.20 -4.73 15.72
C THR A 494 -7.68 -4.78 15.53
N PHE A 495 -7.19 -4.62 14.30
CA PHE A 495 -5.76 -4.55 13.99
C PHE A 495 -5.12 -3.31 14.63
N TYR A 496 -5.68 -2.12 14.39
CA TYR A 496 -5.19 -0.88 15.03
C TYR A 496 -5.16 -0.99 16.56
N LEU A 497 -6.23 -1.51 17.16
CA LEU A 497 -6.33 -1.64 18.62
C LEU A 497 -5.33 -2.66 19.17
N ASN A 498 -5.12 -3.80 18.51
CA ASN A 498 -4.12 -4.74 18.98
C ASN A 498 -2.69 -4.19 18.86
N LEU A 499 -2.39 -3.46 17.79
CA LEU A 499 -1.09 -2.83 17.63
C LEU A 499 -0.83 -1.84 18.76
N LEU A 500 -1.82 -1.01 19.09
CA LEU A 500 -1.75 -0.10 20.24
C LEU A 500 -1.62 -0.85 21.58
N ALA A 501 -2.39 -1.92 21.78
CA ALA A 501 -2.32 -2.75 22.97
C ALA A 501 -0.93 -3.39 23.16
N GLY A 502 -0.33 -3.88 22.07
CA GLY A 502 1.02 -4.43 22.05
C GLY A 502 2.09 -3.38 22.35
N LEU A 503 1.98 -2.19 21.75
CA LEU A 503 2.89 -1.07 22.02
C LEU A 503 2.80 -0.59 23.47
N GLN A 504 1.59 -0.55 24.04
CA GLN A 504 1.38 -0.19 25.44
C GLN A 504 1.99 -1.24 26.38
N ARG A 505 1.74 -2.53 26.12
CA ARG A 505 2.36 -3.63 26.89
C ARG A 505 3.89 -3.55 26.90
N ASN A 506 4.47 -3.11 25.80
CA ASN A 506 5.92 -3.01 25.62
C ASN A 506 6.49 -1.62 26.00
N GLY A 507 5.70 -0.70 26.56
CA GLY A 507 6.15 0.62 27.00
C GLY A 507 6.66 1.55 25.87
N SER A 508 6.23 1.35 24.62
CA SER A 508 6.74 2.09 23.45
C SER A 508 5.93 3.36 23.16
N THR A 509 6.10 4.39 24.00
CA THR A 509 5.27 5.61 24.03
C THR A 509 5.24 6.39 22.70
N ASP A 510 6.38 6.59 22.04
CA ASP A 510 6.42 7.41 20.80
C ASP A 510 5.68 6.76 19.64
N LYS A 511 5.82 5.44 19.50
CA LYS A 511 5.09 4.66 18.48
C LYS A 511 3.60 4.60 18.81
N GLN A 512 3.25 4.56 20.09
CA GLN A 512 1.86 4.56 20.54
C GLN A 512 1.15 5.84 20.11
N ALA A 513 1.78 7.01 20.26
CA ALA A 513 1.21 8.29 19.83
C ALA A 513 0.95 8.33 18.31
N TYR A 514 1.91 7.88 17.49
CA TYR A 514 1.72 7.79 16.03
C TYR A 514 0.53 6.91 15.65
N TRP A 515 0.47 5.70 16.18
CA TRP A 515 -0.60 4.75 15.85
C TRP A 515 -1.96 5.15 16.41
N LEU A 516 -1.98 5.91 17.52
CA LEU A 516 -3.20 6.50 18.04
C LEU A 516 -3.75 7.54 17.06
N GLY A 517 -2.91 8.41 16.50
CA GLY A 517 -3.31 9.34 15.44
C GLY A 517 -3.77 8.66 14.15
N GLN A 518 -3.17 7.51 13.78
CA GLN A 518 -3.67 6.70 12.66
C GLN A 518 -5.05 6.09 12.98
N LEU A 519 -5.27 5.61 14.21
CA LEU A 519 -6.57 5.13 14.65
C LEU A 519 -7.63 6.25 14.66
N GLU A 520 -7.29 7.48 15.06
CA GLU A 520 -8.19 8.63 14.99
C GLU A 520 -8.58 8.97 13.55
N THR A 521 -7.60 8.96 12.64
CA THR A 521 -7.84 9.16 11.21
C THR A 521 -8.79 8.09 10.66
N TRP A 522 -8.54 6.82 11.01
CA TRP A 522 -9.42 5.70 10.67
C TRP A 522 -10.82 5.84 11.29
N PHE A 523 -10.91 6.24 12.55
CA PHE A 523 -12.19 6.47 13.23
C PHE A 523 -12.99 7.58 12.56
N ASN A 524 -12.35 8.69 12.18
CA ASN A 524 -12.99 9.77 11.44
C ASN A 524 -13.48 9.31 10.06
N HIS A 525 -12.70 8.47 9.36
CA HIS A 525 -13.15 7.81 8.13
C HIS A 525 -14.40 6.97 8.36
N LEU A 526 -14.43 6.12 9.40
CA LEU A 526 -15.61 5.33 9.77
C LEU A 526 -16.82 6.21 10.11
N VAL A 527 -16.60 7.31 10.83
CA VAL A 527 -17.66 8.27 11.16
C VAL A 527 -18.21 8.91 9.89
N MET A 528 -17.34 9.33 8.95
CA MET A 528 -17.76 9.92 7.68
C MET A 528 -18.50 8.91 6.79
N GLU A 529 -18.05 7.66 6.71
CA GLU A 529 -18.76 6.61 5.95
C GLU A 529 -20.13 6.32 6.57
N ARG A 530 -20.22 6.24 7.90
CA ARG A 530 -21.51 6.12 8.61
C ARG A 530 -22.39 7.34 8.37
N ALA A 531 -21.83 8.55 8.34
CA ALA A 531 -22.55 9.79 8.07
C ALA A 531 -23.07 9.82 6.63
N LYS A 532 -22.26 9.46 5.64
CA LYS A 532 -22.69 9.33 4.23
C LYS A 532 -23.77 8.28 4.06
N ALA A 533 -23.62 7.11 4.68
CA ALA A 533 -24.64 6.08 4.66
C ALA A 533 -25.95 6.57 5.29
N ARG A 534 -25.87 7.29 6.42
CA ARG A 534 -27.02 7.90 7.07
C ARG A 534 -27.69 8.96 6.19
N LEU A 535 -26.91 9.84 5.56
CA LEU A 535 -27.40 10.84 4.62
C LEU A 535 -28.09 10.20 3.42
N ALA A 536 -27.48 9.16 2.83
CA ALA A 536 -28.06 8.40 1.73
C ALA A 536 -29.37 7.69 2.13
N SER A 537 -29.51 7.32 3.41
CA SER A 537 -30.72 6.69 3.95
C SER A 537 -31.79 7.69 4.45
N ALA A 538 -31.43 8.97 4.62
CA ALA A 538 -32.32 9.97 5.20
C ALA A 538 -33.26 10.54 4.14
N LYS A 539 -34.55 10.69 4.48
CA LYS A 539 -35.45 11.52 3.69
C LYS A 539 -34.97 12.97 3.75
N PRO A 540 -35.04 13.73 2.64
CA PRO A 540 -34.66 15.13 2.64
C PRO A 540 -35.49 15.92 3.66
N VAL A 541 -34.82 16.80 4.40
CA VAL A 541 -35.40 17.66 5.46
C VAL A 541 -36.42 18.66 4.91
N SER A 542 -36.38 18.90 3.59
CA SER A 542 -37.19 19.90 2.92
C SER A 542 -37.61 19.43 1.54
N ALA A 543 -38.84 19.74 1.15
CA ALA A 543 -39.35 19.52 -0.19
C ALA A 543 -38.80 20.54 -1.21
N LEU A 544 -38.11 21.59 -0.75
CA LEU A 544 -37.49 22.57 -1.66
C LEU A 544 -36.27 21.93 -2.37
N PRO A 545 -36.10 22.19 -3.68
CA PRO A 545 -34.90 21.78 -4.39
C PRO A 545 -33.62 22.37 -3.74
N PRO A 546 -32.47 21.68 -3.82
CA PRO A 546 -31.22 22.14 -3.20
C PRO A 546 -30.81 23.58 -3.56
N SER A 547 -31.05 23.99 -4.82
CA SER A 547 -30.77 25.36 -5.29
C SER A 547 -31.58 26.43 -4.55
N TRP A 548 -32.85 26.15 -4.24
CA TRP A 548 -33.71 27.08 -3.50
C TRP A 548 -33.36 27.14 -2.01
N ARG A 549 -32.94 26.01 -1.44
CA ARG A 549 -32.43 25.97 -0.06
C ARG A 549 -31.15 26.78 0.08
N GLN A 550 -30.24 26.64 -0.88
CA GLN A 550 -29.04 27.49 -0.97
C GLN A 550 -29.40 28.97 -1.13
N TRP A 551 -30.40 29.29 -1.97
CA TRP A 551 -30.88 30.65 -2.13
C TRP A 551 -31.44 31.23 -0.82
N VAL A 552 -32.25 30.47 -0.07
CA VAL A 552 -32.77 30.86 1.24
C VAL A 552 -31.62 31.16 2.20
N ALA A 553 -30.70 30.21 2.37
CA ALA A 553 -29.55 30.38 3.25
C ALA A 553 -28.72 31.62 2.88
N SER A 554 -28.42 31.80 1.60
CA SER A 554 -27.65 32.95 1.10
C SER A 554 -28.32 34.29 1.42
N ASN A 555 -29.63 34.42 1.21
CA ASN A 555 -30.33 35.67 1.48
C ASN A 555 -30.49 35.94 2.97
N LEU A 556 -30.69 34.90 3.79
CA LEU A 556 -30.66 35.04 5.25
C LEU A 556 -29.28 35.53 5.72
N MET A 557 -28.18 34.95 5.23
CA MET A 557 -26.82 35.43 5.53
C MET A 557 -26.61 36.89 5.13
N LYS A 558 -27.20 37.34 4.01
CA LYS A 558 -27.18 38.74 3.56
C LYS A 558 -28.02 39.68 4.42
N GLY A 559 -28.79 39.15 5.37
CA GLY A 559 -29.64 39.92 6.28
C GLY A 559 -31.07 40.16 5.76
N SER A 560 -31.53 39.42 4.75
CA SER A 560 -32.92 39.51 4.30
C SER A 560 -33.89 38.98 5.36
N GLU A 561 -35.04 39.65 5.49
CA GLU A 561 -36.12 39.25 6.39
C GLU A 561 -36.82 37.97 5.89
N ALA A 562 -37.05 37.01 6.79
CA ALA A 562 -37.65 35.73 6.43
C ALA A 562 -39.07 35.89 5.85
N SER A 563 -39.84 36.88 6.30
CA SER A 563 -41.16 37.20 5.76
C SER A 563 -41.12 37.60 4.29
N THR A 564 -40.08 38.34 3.87
CA THR A 564 -39.85 38.70 2.46
C THR A 564 -39.50 37.47 1.64
N LEU A 565 -38.60 36.63 2.14
CA LEU A 565 -38.20 35.39 1.46
C LEU A 565 -39.38 34.42 1.31
N GLN A 566 -40.24 34.31 2.32
CA GLN A 566 -41.45 33.50 2.27
C GLN A 566 -42.41 33.99 1.17
N GLY A 567 -42.58 35.30 1.01
CA GLY A 567 -43.36 35.88 -0.08
C GLY A 567 -42.82 35.50 -1.46
N ILE A 568 -41.49 35.51 -1.63
CA ILE A 568 -40.83 35.14 -2.89
C ILE A 568 -41.00 33.64 -3.18
N LEU A 569 -40.83 32.78 -2.18
CA LEU A 569 -41.04 31.34 -2.33
C LEU A 569 -42.48 31.03 -2.75
N ARG A 570 -43.47 31.68 -2.13
CA ARG A 570 -44.89 31.57 -2.50
C ARG A 570 -45.13 31.96 -3.95
N GLN A 571 -44.57 33.09 -4.40
CA GLN A 571 -44.70 33.56 -5.80
C GLN A 571 -44.09 32.57 -6.81
N ASN A 572 -43.15 31.74 -6.38
CA ASN A 572 -42.51 30.71 -7.21
C ASN A 572 -43.17 29.32 -7.06
N GLY A 573 -44.37 29.25 -6.47
CA GLY A 573 -45.18 28.02 -6.42
C GLY A 573 -44.81 27.05 -5.29
N PHE A 574 -43.95 27.45 -4.35
CA PHE A 574 -43.67 26.63 -3.18
C PHE A 574 -44.79 26.76 -2.15
N ALA A 575 -45.15 25.64 -1.51
CA ALA A 575 -46.16 25.63 -0.46
C ALA A 575 -45.70 26.46 0.76
N ASP A 576 -46.62 27.22 1.35
CA ASP A 576 -46.32 28.14 2.45
C ASP A 576 -45.73 27.45 3.68
N ILE A 577 -46.25 26.27 4.02
CA ILE A 577 -45.80 25.48 5.17
C ILE A 577 -44.38 24.96 4.92
N GLU A 578 -44.13 24.35 3.75
CA GLU A 578 -42.79 23.83 3.40
C GLU A 578 -41.74 24.95 3.34
N SER A 579 -42.11 26.11 2.79
CA SER A 579 -41.26 27.29 2.74
C SER A 579 -40.94 27.84 4.13
N ALA A 580 -41.95 27.90 5.01
CA ALA A 580 -41.78 28.34 6.39
C ALA A 580 -40.90 27.37 7.19
N VAL A 581 -41.04 26.06 6.97
CA VAL A 581 -40.20 25.04 7.60
C VAL A 581 -38.74 25.22 7.19
N GLU A 582 -38.44 25.38 5.89
CA GLU A 582 -37.06 25.63 5.43
C GLU A 582 -36.51 26.95 6.00
N LEU A 583 -37.29 28.03 5.99
CA LEU A 583 -36.86 29.32 6.52
C LEU A 583 -36.55 29.26 8.01
N ALA A 584 -37.45 28.66 8.80
CA ALA A 584 -37.24 28.50 10.24
C ALA A 584 -36.02 27.62 10.53
N HIS A 585 -35.85 26.52 9.78
CA HIS A 585 -34.68 25.66 9.88
C HIS A 585 -33.38 26.41 9.55
N ALA A 586 -33.35 27.10 8.40
CA ALA A 586 -32.18 27.85 7.96
C ALA A 586 -31.85 29.03 8.89
N GLN A 587 -32.85 29.72 9.44
CA GLN A 587 -32.62 30.80 10.41
C GLN A 587 -31.98 30.30 11.71
N ALA A 588 -32.36 29.11 12.16
CA ALA A 588 -31.80 28.48 13.35
C ALA A 588 -30.46 27.76 13.09
N ASP A 589 -30.03 27.67 11.81
CA ASP A 589 -28.83 26.94 11.43
C ASP A 589 -27.55 27.76 11.77
N PRO A 590 -26.62 27.21 12.58
CA PRO A 590 -25.38 27.90 12.94
C PRO A 590 -24.53 28.36 11.75
N TYR A 591 -24.60 27.69 10.60
CA TYR A 591 -23.85 28.12 9.42
C TYR A 591 -24.41 29.39 8.79
N VAL A 592 -25.74 29.58 8.84
CA VAL A 592 -26.36 30.82 8.41
C VAL A 592 -25.96 31.97 9.32
N GLU A 593 -25.87 31.73 10.64
CA GLU A 593 -25.42 32.75 11.59
C GLU A 593 -23.96 33.16 11.35
N ALA A 594 -23.04 32.21 11.20
CA ALA A 594 -21.65 32.50 10.82
C ALA A 594 -21.56 33.27 9.50
N GLY A 595 -22.41 32.92 8.52
CA GLY A 595 -22.50 33.65 7.26
C GLY A 595 -22.96 35.11 7.43
N ARG A 596 -23.88 35.39 8.37
CA ARG A 596 -24.26 36.78 8.71
C ARG A 596 -23.08 37.57 9.29
N GLU A 597 -22.27 36.97 10.14
CA GLU A 597 -21.08 37.64 10.71
C GLU A 597 -20.06 38.04 9.63
N ILE A 598 -19.81 37.13 8.69
CA ILE A 598 -18.95 37.38 7.52
C ILE A 598 -19.53 38.51 6.68
N PHE A 599 -20.83 38.46 6.37
CA PHE A 599 -21.48 39.49 5.56
C PHE A 599 -21.48 40.86 6.26
N LYS A 600 -21.63 40.89 7.59
CA LYS A 600 -21.49 42.11 8.40
C LYS A 600 -20.09 42.71 8.27
N THR A 601 -19.05 41.88 8.27
CA THR A 601 -17.66 42.33 8.07
C THR A 601 -17.44 42.86 6.64
N LEU A 602 -18.01 42.21 5.64
CA LEU A 602 -18.00 42.68 4.26
C LEU A 602 -18.71 44.05 4.13
N ASN A 603 -19.86 44.22 4.76
CA ASN A 603 -20.58 45.50 4.75
C ASN A 603 -19.79 46.63 5.39
N LYS A 604 -19.01 46.37 6.46
CA LYS A 604 -18.08 47.36 7.03
C LYS A 604 -16.99 47.78 6.02
N ARG A 605 -16.45 46.84 5.25
CA ARG A 605 -15.49 47.13 4.18
C ARG A 605 -16.13 47.97 3.07
N ASN A 606 -17.32 47.58 2.61
CA ASN A 606 -18.06 48.31 1.59
C ASN A 606 -18.43 49.72 2.04
N TRP A 607 -18.77 49.91 3.32
CA TRP A 607 -18.96 51.23 3.91
C TRP A 607 -17.70 52.09 3.80
N LEU A 608 -16.53 51.56 4.18
CA LEU A 608 -15.26 52.28 4.08
C LEU A 608 -14.94 52.64 2.62
N LEU A 609 -15.12 51.71 1.67
CA LEU A 609 -14.90 51.97 0.24
C LEU A 609 -15.80 53.10 -0.26
N LYS A 610 -17.09 53.08 0.10
CA LYS A 610 -18.04 54.15 -0.23
C LYS A 610 -17.64 55.49 0.38
N THR A 611 -17.15 55.50 1.62
CA THR A 611 -16.65 56.72 2.27
C THR A 611 -15.43 57.26 1.55
N CYS A 612 -14.45 56.42 1.23
CA CYS A 612 -13.27 56.83 0.46
C CYS A 612 -13.66 57.32 -0.94
N ASP A 613 -14.62 56.68 -1.63
CA ASP A 613 -15.14 57.11 -2.93
C ASP A 613 -15.76 58.51 -2.86
N THR A 614 -16.51 58.78 -1.79
CA THR A 614 -17.12 60.10 -1.54
C THR A 614 -16.08 61.18 -1.29
N LEU A 615 -15.02 60.87 -0.54
CA LEU A 615 -13.92 61.80 -0.27
C LEU A 615 -13.07 62.04 -1.53
N ALA A 616 -12.76 61.00 -2.29
CA ALA A 616 -12.03 61.11 -3.55
C ALA A 616 -12.81 61.92 -4.60
N ALA A 617 -14.14 61.82 -4.60
CA ALA A 617 -15.01 62.58 -5.49
C ALA A 617 -15.02 64.09 -5.26
N LEU A 618 -14.36 64.60 -4.21
CA LEU A 618 -14.10 66.03 -4.04
C LEU A 618 -13.05 66.56 -5.04
N ASP A 619 -12.24 65.67 -5.63
CA ASP A 619 -11.35 65.99 -6.75
C ASP A 619 -12.08 65.73 -8.07
N GLU A 620 -12.30 66.77 -8.87
CA GLU A 620 -13.01 66.68 -10.16
C GLU A 620 -12.34 65.67 -11.12
N ARG A 621 -11.01 65.50 -11.02
CA ARG A 621 -10.23 64.55 -11.83
C ARG A 621 -10.59 63.09 -11.53
N TYR A 622 -11.18 62.81 -10.37
CA TYR A 622 -11.65 61.48 -9.98
C TYR A 622 -13.10 61.24 -10.37
N ALA A 623 -13.98 62.25 -10.28
CA ALA A 623 -15.43 62.04 -10.30
C ALA A 623 -16.15 62.49 -11.57
N THR A 624 -15.69 63.52 -12.27
CA THR A 624 -16.48 64.19 -13.31
C THR A 624 -15.80 64.24 -14.66
N ALA A 625 -14.49 64.44 -14.71
CA ALA A 625 -13.77 64.56 -15.97
C ALA A 625 -12.35 64.01 -15.88
N VAL A 626 -11.92 63.32 -16.94
CA VAL A 626 -10.50 62.98 -17.11
C VAL A 626 -9.76 64.20 -17.65
N GLU A 627 -8.76 64.66 -16.90
CA GLU A 627 -7.92 65.79 -17.31
C GLU A 627 -7.20 65.45 -18.63
N ARG A 628 -7.27 66.37 -19.59
CA ARG A 628 -6.50 66.30 -20.85
C ARG A 628 -5.33 67.27 -20.79
N ARG A 629 -4.10 66.79 -20.98
CA ARG A 629 -2.87 67.60 -20.94
C ARG A 629 -1.75 67.03 -21.80
N ALA A 630 -0.74 67.85 -22.09
CA ALA A 630 0.52 67.35 -22.64
C ALA A 630 1.20 66.41 -21.63
N ALA A 631 1.85 65.35 -22.14
CA ALA A 631 2.61 64.39 -21.34
C ALA A 631 3.65 65.13 -20.48
N PRO A 632 3.53 65.13 -19.14
CA PRO A 632 4.47 65.82 -18.27
C PRO A 632 5.77 65.00 -18.11
N ALA A 633 6.74 65.57 -17.39
CA ALA A 633 7.88 64.79 -16.91
C ALA A 633 7.41 63.59 -16.05
N PHE A 634 8.13 62.47 -16.13
CA PHE A 634 7.69 61.20 -15.52
C PHE A 634 7.47 61.30 -13.99
N ASP A 635 8.29 62.05 -13.27
CA ASP A 635 8.14 62.27 -11.82
C ASP A 635 6.85 63.04 -11.48
N VAL A 636 6.48 64.01 -12.33
CA VAL A 636 5.22 64.75 -12.22
C VAL A 636 4.04 63.82 -12.50
N PHE A 637 4.14 62.97 -13.52
CA PHE A 637 3.12 61.95 -13.80
C PHE A 637 2.91 61.00 -12.62
N VAL A 638 4.01 60.52 -12.02
CA VAL A 638 3.95 59.62 -10.87
C VAL A 638 3.28 60.30 -9.69
N ARG A 639 3.71 61.51 -9.33
CA ARG A 639 3.21 62.25 -8.16
C ARG A 639 1.74 62.69 -8.30
N GLU A 640 1.34 63.13 -9.49
CA GLU A 640 0.02 63.75 -9.69
C GLU A 640 -1.06 62.77 -10.14
N TYR A 641 -0.71 61.65 -10.78
CA TYR A 641 -1.68 60.72 -11.34
C TYR A 641 -1.47 59.29 -10.84
N TYR A 642 -0.27 58.74 -11.04
CA TYR A 642 0.00 57.33 -10.70
C TYR A 642 -0.21 57.04 -9.22
N SER A 643 0.38 57.83 -8.32
CA SER A 643 0.28 57.63 -6.87
C SER A 643 -1.05 58.08 -6.27
N LYS A 644 -1.80 58.94 -6.99
CA LYS A 644 -3.12 59.44 -6.56
C LYS A 644 -4.26 58.62 -7.15
N HIS A 645 -3.95 57.60 -7.94
CA HIS A 645 -4.93 56.71 -8.55
C HIS A 645 -5.92 57.43 -9.48
N LEU A 646 -5.43 58.44 -10.21
CA LEU A 646 -6.24 59.27 -11.11
C LEU A 646 -5.97 58.95 -12.59
N PRO A 647 -7.00 58.78 -13.42
CA PRO A 647 -6.84 58.67 -14.86
C PRO A 647 -6.44 60.03 -15.45
N VAL A 648 -5.74 60.00 -16.59
CA VAL A 648 -5.35 61.21 -17.32
C VAL A 648 -5.18 60.92 -18.80
N LEU A 649 -5.66 61.84 -19.64
CA LEU A 649 -5.50 61.81 -21.09
C LEU A 649 -4.29 62.66 -21.48
N LEU A 650 -3.23 61.99 -21.94
CA LEU A 650 -1.95 62.60 -22.29
C LEU A 650 -1.82 62.78 -23.80
N THR A 651 -1.36 63.94 -24.23
CA THR A 651 -1.05 64.27 -25.62
C THR A 651 0.44 64.49 -25.83
N GLY A 652 0.91 64.37 -27.07
CA GLY A 652 2.31 64.66 -27.45
C GLY A 652 3.33 63.58 -27.09
N GLY A 653 2.93 62.54 -26.34
CA GLY A 653 3.83 61.48 -25.89
C GLY A 653 4.35 60.57 -27.00
N ILE A 654 3.68 60.54 -28.16
CA ILE A 654 4.04 59.66 -29.29
C ILE A 654 4.30 60.43 -30.59
N ASP A 655 4.38 61.75 -30.57
CA ASP A 655 4.53 62.56 -31.79
C ASP A 655 5.83 62.26 -32.55
N HIS A 656 6.83 61.72 -31.85
CA HIS A 656 8.11 61.30 -32.41
C HIS A 656 8.08 59.88 -33.03
N TRP A 657 6.98 59.13 -32.90
CA TRP A 657 6.87 57.78 -33.47
C TRP A 657 6.58 57.85 -34.96
N ALA A 658 7.34 57.12 -35.78
CA ALA A 658 7.07 56.98 -37.22
C ALA A 658 5.66 56.39 -37.47
N ALA A 659 5.18 55.55 -36.54
CA ALA A 659 3.83 55.00 -36.54
C ALA A 659 2.73 56.06 -36.69
N ARG A 660 2.91 57.30 -36.22
CA ARG A 660 1.91 58.38 -36.34
C ARG A 660 1.54 58.72 -37.78
N SER A 661 2.49 58.59 -38.69
CA SER A 661 2.30 58.83 -40.12
C SER A 661 2.17 57.55 -40.94
N LEU A 662 2.77 56.45 -40.49
CA LEU A 662 2.83 55.21 -41.27
C LEU A 662 1.64 54.28 -41.03
N TRP A 663 1.18 54.15 -39.78
CA TRP A 663 0.25 53.09 -39.44
C TRP A 663 -1.15 53.34 -39.98
N THR A 664 -1.50 52.56 -40.99
CA THR A 664 -2.86 52.38 -41.52
C THR A 664 -3.12 50.88 -41.72
N PRO A 665 -4.38 50.45 -41.91
CA PRO A 665 -4.68 49.07 -42.28
C PRO A 665 -3.90 48.62 -43.53
N GLU A 666 -3.75 49.48 -44.52
CA GLU A 666 -3.00 49.22 -45.75
C GLU A 666 -1.51 49.03 -45.46
N TYR A 667 -0.91 49.88 -44.64
CA TYR A 667 0.48 49.72 -44.24
C TYR A 667 0.71 48.39 -43.50
N PHE A 668 -0.23 47.96 -42.64
CA PHE A 668 -0.12 46.65 -41.97
C PHE A 668 -0.17 45.48 -42.97
N ALA A 669 -1.03 45.57 -43.98
CA ALA A 669 -1.11 44.57 -45.05
C ALA A 669 0.15 44.55 -45.94
N GLU A 670 0.79 45.70 -46.16
CA GLU A 670 2.04 45.78 -46.92
C GLU A 670 3.25 45.29 -46.10
N LYS A 671 3.40 45.81 -44.88
CA LYS A 671 4.60 45.63 -44.05
C LYS A 671 4.73 44.22 -43.48
N VAL A 672 3.62 43.65 -43.01
CA VAL A 672 3.59 42.34 -42.34
C VAL A 672 2.47 41.44 -42.84
N GLY A 673 1.97 41.67 -44.06
CA GLY A 673 0.81 41.00 -44.63
C GLY A 673 0.83 39.47 -44.60
N SER A 674 1.99 38.87 -44.85
CA SER A 674 2.18 37.41 -44.86
C SER A 674 2.32 36.78 -43.46
N THR A 675 2.36 37.58 -42.41
CA THR A 675 2.54 37.11 -41.03
C THR A 675 1.25 36.45 -40.54
N GLU A 676 1.34 35.21 -40.08
CA GLU A 676 0.24 34.56 -39.35
C GLU A 676 0.04 35.24 -37.99
N ILE A 677 -1.20 35.64 -37.73
CA ILE A 677 -1.63 36.27 -36.49
C ILE A 677 -2.79 35.49 -35.87
N GLU A 678 -2.91 35.61 -34.55
CA GLU A 678 -4.05 35.13 -33.79
C GLU A 678 -4.97 36.30 -33.45
N VAL A 679 -6.25 36.17 -33.77
CA VAL A 679 -7.30 37.15 -33.43
C VAL A 679 -8.44 36.45 -32.70
N GLN A 680 -9.26 37.22 -31.99
CA GLN A 680 -10.57 36.73 -31.59
C GLN A 680 -11.50 36.75 -32.83
N HIS A 681 -12.32 35.72 -33.02
CA HIS A 681 -13.30 35.58 -34.10
C HIS A 681 -14.57 34.89 -33.59
N GLY A 682 -15.73 35.17 -34.21
CA GLY A 682 -17.00 34.57 -33.80
C GLY A 682 -17.57 35.18 -32.53
N ARG A 683 -17.11 36.37 -32.13
CA ARG A 683 -17.45 37.03 -30.86
C ARG A 683 -18.93 37.40 -30.79
N GLU A 684 -19.58 37.67 -31.93
CA GLU A 684 -21.00 38.02 -31.96
C GLU A 684 -21.91 36.83 -31.63
N ASN A 685 -21.39 35.59 -31.67
CA ASN A 685 -22.14 34.38 -31.34
C ASN A 685 -22.10 34.00 -29.85
N ASP A 686 -21.33 34.72 -29.03
CA ASP A 686 -21.22 34.48 -27.59
C ASP A 686 -21.33 35.79 -26.80
N PRO A 687 -22.38 36.01 -26.00
CA PRO A 687 -22.49 37.23 -25.17
C PRO A 687 -21.37 37.38 -24.14
N LEU A 688 -20.59 36.33 -23.87
CA LEU A 688 -19.46 36.31 -22.93
C LEU A 688 -18.10 36.16 -23.64
N TYR A 689 -17.99 36.60 -24.90
CA TYR A 689 -16.81 36.40 -25.76
C TYR A 689 -15.45 36.75 -25.12
N GLU A 690 -15.33 37.78 -24.27
CA GLU A 690 -14.07 38.09 -23.59
C GLU A 690 -13.73 37.09 -22.47
N ARG A 691 -14.74 36.67 -21.71
CA ARG A 691 -14.57 35.67 -20.64
C ARG A 691 -14.22 34.31 -21.23
N ASN A 692 -14.80 34.01 -22.39
CA ASN A 692 -14.55 32.78 -23.16
C ASN A 692 -13.50 32.98 -24.26
N SER A 693 -12.64 33.99 -24.17
CA SER A 693 -11.68 34.35 -25.23
C SER A 693 -10.77 33.21 -25.70
N GLY A 694 -10.53 32.20 -24.86
CA GLY A 694 -9.83 30.96 -25.24
C GLY A 694 -10.53 30.13 -26.31
N GLN A 695 -11.86 30.22 -26.42
CA GLN A 695 -12.70 29.51 -27.39
C GLN A 695 -12.85 30.27 -28.71
N HIS A 696 -12.58 31.57 -28.72
CA HIS A 696 -12.77 32.45 -29.87
C HIS A 696 -11.50 32.68 -30.68
N LYS A 697 -10.50 31.81 -30.57
CA LYS A 697 -9.20 32.01 -31.25
C LYS A 697 -9.26 31.56 -32.71
N ALA A 698 -8.88 32.44 -33.62
CA ALA A 698 -8.67 32.11 -35.03
C ALA A 698 -7.31 32.57 -35.50
N ARG A 699 -6.70 31.78 -36.40
CA ARG A 699 -5.45 32.13 -37.07
C ARG A 699 -5.73 32.55 -38.50
N MET A 700 -5.08 33.61 -38.95
CA MET A 700 -5.11 34.10 -40.32
C MET A 700 -3.89 34.98 -40.59
N THR A 701 -3.64 35.31 -41.84
CA THR A 701 -2.58 36.29 -42.17
C THR A 701 -3.03 37.72 -41.86
N MET A 702 -2.07 38.63 -41.59
CA MET A 702 -2.40 40.05 -41.39
C MET A 702 -3.15 40.63 -42.61
N ALA A 703 -2.76 40.25 -43.84
CA ALA A 703 -3.41 40.72 -45.05
C ALA A 703 -4.88 40.28 -45.14
N GLU A 704 -5.20 39.05 -44.72
CA GLU A 704 -6.58 38.56 -44.63
C GLU A 704 -7.37 39.30 -43.56
N PHE A 705 -6.76 39.56 -42.41
CA PHE A 705 -7.40 40.30 -41.33
C PHE A 705 -7.70 41.75 -41.72
N VAL A 706 -6.74 42.46 -42.33
CA VAL A 706 -6.95 43.80 -42.89
C VAL A 706 -8.09 43.80 -43.90
N ARG A 707 -8.15 42.81 -44.80
CA ARG A 707 -9.24 42.69 -45.78
C ARG A 707 -10.60 42.53 -45.09
N LYS A 708 -10.69 41.71 -44.04
CA LYS A 708 -11.90 41.55 -43.22
C LYS A 708 -12.30 42.86 -42.56
N VAL A 709 -11.38 43.51 -41.84
CA VAL A 709 -11.60 44.80 -41.17
C VAL A 709 -12.14 45.86 -42.11
N ARG A 710 -11.62 45.93 -43.34
CA ARG A 710 -12.05 46.92 -44.35
C ARG A 710 -13.31 46.54 -45.13
N SER A 711 -13.74 45.28 -45.07
CA SER A 711 -14.92 44.78 -45.79
C SER A 711 -16.24 45.07 -45.10
N VAL A 712 -16.20 45.56 -43.86
CA VAL A 712 -17.39 45.84 -43.04
C VAL A 712 -17.41 47.32 -42.63
N ASP A 713 -18.60 47.91 -42.52
CA ASP A 713 -18.74 49.26 -41.94
C ASP A 713 -18.53 49.21 -40.41
N ALA A 714 -19.14 48.23 -39.74
CA ALA A 714 -18.95 47.95 -38.33
C ALA A 714 -19.14 46.45 -38.03
N SER A 715 -18.38 45.93 -37.07
CA SER A 715 -18.56 44.57 -36.53
C SER A 715 -17.84 44.44 -35.17
N ASN A 716 -18.36 43.56 -34.31
CA ASN A 716 -17.65 43.11 -33.11
C ASN A 716 -17.10 41.68 -33.28
N ASP A 717 -17.33 41.01 -34.42
CA ASP A 717 -17.10 39.58 -34.59
C ASP A 717 -15.62 39.18 -34.55
N PHE A 718 -14.73 40.05 -35.03
CA PHE A 718 -13.29 39.79 -35.08
C PHE A 718 -12.46 40.97 -34.58
N TYR A 719 -11.48 40.69 -33.71
CA TYR A 719 -10.66 41.71 -33.05
C TYR A 719 -9.31 41.16 -32.59
N MET A 720 -8.23 41.91 -32.82
CA MET A 720 -6.92 41.62 -32.23
C MET A 720 -6.84 42.25 -30.83
N THR A 721 -6.59 41.40 -29.83
CA THR A 721 -6.52 41.78 -28.41
C THR A 721 -5.20 41.38 -27.76
N ALA A 722 -4.94 41.91 -26.57
CA ALA A 722 -3.79 41.53 -25.73
C ALA A 722 -3.66 40.01 -25.48
N ASN A 723 -4.80 39.30 -25.33
CA ASN A 723 -4.82 37.87 -24.98
C ASN A 723 -4.31 36.95 -26.11
N ASN A 724 -4.38 37.40 -27.35
CA ASN A 724 -3.99 36.64 -28.54
C ASN A 724 -2.65 37.12 -29.13
N MET A 725 -2.23 38.33 -28.73
CA MET A 725 -1.03 38.97 -29.25
C MET A 725 0.26 38.26 -28.83
N LYS A 726 0.34 37.63 -27.65
CA LYS A 726 1.55 36.90 -27.20
C LYS A 726 2.03 35.84 -28.21
N ASN A 727 1.09 35.18 -28.88
CA ASN A 727 1.40 34.15 -29.90
C ASN A 727 1.79 34.76 -31.25
N SER A 728 1.47 36.04 -31.48
CA SER A 728 1.72 36.78 -32.73
C SER A 728 2.94 37.71 -32.62
N LEU A 729 3.44 37.97 -31.41
CA LEU A 729 4.44 39.01 -31.10
C LEU A 729 5.71 38.87 -31.94
N ALA A 730 6.23 37.66 -32.11
CA ALA A 730 7.47 37.41 -32.85
C ALA A 730 7.39 37.85 -34.33
N GLY A 731 6.23 37.69 -34.96
CA GLY A 731 6.02 38.05 -36.37
C GLY A 731 5.73 39.54 -36.59
N LEU A 732 5.32 40.26 -35.56
CA LEU A 732 4.94 41.69 -35.65
C LEU A 732 6.10 42.64 -35.34
N GLY A 733 7.32 42.14 -35.12
CA GLY A 733 8.52 42.93 -34.87
C GLY A 733 8.74 44.12 -35.81
N PRO A 734 8.53 43.98 -37.14
CA PRO A 734 8.68 45.09 -38.08
C PRO A 734 7.74 46.29 -37.83
N LEU A 735 6.57 46.07 -37.22
CA LEU A 735 5.68 47.18 -36.83
C LEU A 735 6.20 47.89 -35.59
N PHE A 736 6.69 47.14 -34.59
CA PHE A 736 7.22 47.73 -33.36
C PHE A 736 8.48 48.58 -33.59
N ALA A 737 9.20 48.35 -34.69
CA ALA A 737 10.29 49.22 -35.12
C ALA A 737 9.84 50.67 -35.46
N ASP A 738 8.56 50.89 -35.76
CA ASP A 738 7.99 52.22 -36.02
C ASP A 738 7.63 52.97 -34.72
N THR A 739 7.81 52.33 -33.55
CA THR A 739 7.41 52.82 -32.24
C THR A 739 8.64 53.12 -31.37
N GLY A 740 8.54 54.14 -30.52
CA GLY A 740 9.58 54.54 -29.56
C GLY A 740 9.14 54.37 -28.11
N ASP A 741 9.80 55.06 -27.18
CA ASP A 741 9.30 55.21 -25.81
C ASP A 741 8.08 56.15 -25.77
N PHE A 742 7.21 55.98 -24.78
CA PHE A 742 6.13 56.94 -24.58
C PHE A 742 6.68 58.12 -23.77
N ALA A 743 6.67 59.32 -24.36
CA ALA A 743 7.37 60.48 -23.83
C ALA A 743 8.81 60.11 -23.40
N GLN A 744 9.36 60.77 -22.39
CA GLN A 744 10.67 60.45 -21.84
C GLN A 744 10.53 59.66 -20.53
N ASP A 745 11.15 58.48 -20.46
CA ASP A 745 11.39 57.70 -19.22
C ASP A 745 10.14 57.07 -18.56
N TYR A 746 9.05 56.84 -19.29
CA TYR A 746 7.84 56.23 -18.70
C TYR A 746 7.97 54.71 -18.50
N ARG A 747 8.68 54.02 -19.40
CA ARG A 747 8.79 52.56 -19.39
C ARG A 747 10.12 52.08 -18.82
N ASP A 748 10.12 50.86 -18.28
CA ASP A 748 11.36 50.21 -17.85
C ASP A 748 12.17 49.71 -19.07
N ALA A 749 13.30 50.36 -19.31
CA ALA A 749 14.23 50.04 -20.39
C ALA A 749 14.86 48.63 -20.25
N LYS A 750 14.82 48.00 -19.08
CA LYS A 750 15.34 46.63 -18.86
C LYS A 750 14.41 45.55 -19.37
N ALA A 751 13.16 45.89 -19.70
CA ALA A 751 12.14 44.95 -20.15
C ALA A 751 11.33 45.51 -21.35
N PRO A 752 11.97 45.90 -22.47
CA PRO A 752 11.34 46.69 -23.53
C PRO A 752 10.24 45.95 -24.29
N GLY A 753 10.28 44.61 -24.35
CA GLY A 753 9.26 43.78 -24.99
C GLY A 753 8.19 43.21 -24.03
N ASN A 754 8.32 43.44 -22.73
CA ASN A 754 7.41 42.88 -21.74
C ASN A 754 6.27 43.86 -21.49
N GLY A 755 5.02 43.39 -21.57
CA GLY A 755 3.85 44.21 -21.22
C GLY A 755 3.44 45.24 -22.28
N GLN A 756 3.83 45.08 -23.55
CA GLN A 756 3.31 45.87 -24.69
C GLN A 756 2.30 45.03 -25.49
N PHE A 757 1.16 45.63 -25.84
CA PHE A 757 0.05 44.96 -26.52
C PHE A 757 -0.43 45.78 -27.72
N LEU A 758 -0.83 45.09 -28.80
CA LEU A 758 -1.39 45.68 -30.01
C LEU A 758 -2.89 45.40 -30.08
N TRP A 759 -3.64 46.44 -30.46
CA TRP A 759 -5.09 46.40 -30.61
C TRP A 759 -5.43 46.83 -32.04
N PHE A 760 -6.12 45.97 -32.79
CA PHE A 760 -6.53 46.26 -34.16
C PHE A 760 -7.88 45.62 -34.47
N GLY A 761 -8.84 46.41 -34.94
CA GLY A 761 -10.15 45.92 -35.36
C GLY A 761 -10.99 46.96 -36.11
N PRO A 762 -12.16 46.53 -36.59
CA PRO A 762 -13.10 47.44 -37.22
C PRO A 762 -13.80 48.35 -36.19
N LYS A 763 -14.53 49.34 -36.72
CA LYS A 763 -15.55 50.08 -35.97
C LYS A 763 -16.56 49.12 -35.33
N GLY A 764 -17.05 49.44 -34.14
CA GLY A 764 -18.03 48.64 -33.41
C GLY A 764 -17.43 47.54 -32.54
N THR A 765 -16.09 47.34 -32.55
CA THR A 765 -15.44 46.47 -31.57
C THR A 765 -15.64 47.01 -30.17
N PHE A 766 -16.13 46.15 -29.27
CA PHE A 766 -16.44 46.47 -27.89
C PHE A 766 -15.65 45.54 -26.95
N THR A 767 -15.08 46.11 -25.90
CA THR A 767 -14.55 45.38 -24.74
C THR A 767 -15.47 45.69 -23.55
N PRO A 768 -16.17 44.70 -22.99
CA PRO A 768 -17.16 44.89 -21.94
C PRO A 768 -16.56 45.41 -20.64
N LEU A 769 -17.42 45.82 -19.71
CA LEU A 769 -17.02 46.42 -18.44
C LEU A 769 -16.15 45.46 -17.60
N HIS A 770 -14.92 45.88 -17.34
CA HIS A 770 -13.91 45.14 -16.57
C HIS A 770 -12.95 46.10 -15.88
N HIS A 771 -12.04 45.59 -15.06
CA HIS A 771 -10.90 46.35 -14.57
C HIS A 771 -9.59 45.62 -14.84
N ASP A 772 -8.47 46.33 -14.82
CA ASP A 772 -7.17 45.69 -14.97
C ASP A 772 -6.55 45.34 -13.60
N LEU A 773 -5.68 44.33 -13.57
CA LEU A 773 -4.86 43.95 -12.41
C LEU A 773 -3.54 44.74 -12.35
N THR A 774 -3.34 45.66 -13.29
CA THR A 774 -2.16 46.51 -13.41
C THR A 774 -2.60 47.90 -13.84
N ASN A 775 -1.79 48.93 -13.58
CA ASN A 775 -1.97 50.21 -14.27
C ASN A 775 -1.64 50.02 -15.76
N ASN A 776 -2.34 50.74 -16.63
CA ASN A 776 -2.27 50.58 -18.08
C ASN A 776 -2.17 51.95 -18.77
N MET A 777 -1.39 52.04 -19.85
CA MET A 777 -1.38 53.20 -20.74
C MET A 777 -1.95 52.78 -22.09
N LEU A 778 -3.16 53.23 -22.44
CA LEU A 778 -3.83 52.94 -23.71
C LEU A 778 -3.57 54.06 -24.71
N ILE A 779 -2.87 53.75 -25.80
CA ILE A 779 -2.40 54.69 -26.81
C ILE A 779 -3.16 54.46 -28.11
N GLN A 780 -3.67 55.54 -28.71
CA GLN A 780 -4.39 55.50 -29.98
C GLN A 780 -3.51 56.06 -31.11
N VAL A 781 -3.26 55.25 -32.14
CA VAL A 781 -2.38 55.63 -33.27
C VAL A 781 -3.17 55.94 -34.54
N TYR A 782 -4.22 55.17 -34.83
CA TYR A 782 -5.09 55.31 -36.00
C TYR A 782 -6.55 55.14 -35.61
N GLY A 783 -7.45 56.01 -36.09
CA GLY A 783 -8.88 56.00 -35.78
C GLY A 783 -9.21 56.47 -34.36
N ARG A 784 -10.48 56.38 -33.96
CA ARG A 784 -11.00 56.86 -32.67
C ARG A 784 -11.64 55.76 -31.82
N LYS A 785 -11.51 55.88 -30.50
CA LYS A 785 -12.19 55.03 -29.51
C LYS A 785 -12.88 55.89 -28.45
N LYS A 786 -13.99 55.38 -27.91
CA LYS A 786 -14.63 55.88 -26.69
C LYS A 786 -14.30 54.93 -25.54
N VAL A 787 -13.80 55.48 -24.45
CA VAL A 787 -13.51 54.76 -23.21
C VAL A 787 -14.45 55.31 -22.15
N THR A 788 -15.24 54.44 -21.53
CA THR A 788 -16.07 54.80 -20.38
C THR A 788 -15.40 54.25 -19.13
N LEU A 789 -15.00 55.13 -18.21
CA LEU A 789 -14.31 54.82 -16.96
C LEU A 789 -15.28 54.90 -15.78
N ILE A 790 -15.18 54.00 -14.82
CA ILE A 790 -15.88 54.06 -13.54
C ILE A 790 -14.82 53.93 -12.42
N PRO A 791 -14.82 54.84 -11.43
CA PRO A 791 -13.82 54.84 -10.37
C PRO A 791 -13.72 53.52 -9.59
N ALA A 792 -12.49 53.12 -9.27
CA ALA A 792 -12.20 51.81 -8.68
C ALA A 792 -12.91 51.54 -7.34
N LEU A 793 -13.10 52.57 -6.51
CA LEU A 793 -13.76 52.43 -5.21
C LEU A 793 -15.26 52.11 -5.34
N GLN A 794 -15.82 52.21 -6.54
CA GLN A 794 -17.19 51.81 -6.85
C GLN A 794 -17.33 50.32 -7.19
N THR A 795 -16.26 49.51 -7.10
CA THR A 795 -16.28 48.04 -7.29
C THR A 795 -17.49 47.33 -6.65
N PRO A 796 -17.94 47.65 -5.42
CA PRO A 796 -19.13 47.02 -4.84
C PRO A 796 -20.43 47.20 -5.63
N GLN A 797 -20.49 48.18 -6.54
CA GLN A 797 -21.64 48.51 -7.38
C GLN A 797 -21.61 47.79 -8.74
N LEU A 798 -20.48 47.18 -9.09
CA LEU A 798 -20.16 46.70 -10.44
C LEU A 798 -20.19 45.18 -10.59
N TYR A 799 -20.76 44.48 -9.60
CA TYR A 799 -21.10 43.05 -9.66
C TYR A 799 -19.97 42.16 -10.22
N ASN A 800 -18.75 42.35 -9.70
CA ASN A 800 -17.61 41.52 -10.06
C ASN A 800 -17.85 40.06 -9.64
N ASP A 801 -17.94 39.14 -10.61
CA ASP A 801 -18.27 37.73 -10.39
C ASP A 801 -17.17 36.76 -10.81
N VAL A 802 -16.59 36.96 -12.00
CA VAL A 802 -15.58 36.07 -12.58
C VAL A 802 -14.38 36.87 -13.05
N GLY A 803 -13.21 36.58 -12.46
CA GLY A 803 -11.99 37.32 -12.74
C GLY A 803 -12.24 38.81 -12.57
N VAL A 804 -11.88 39.60 -13.59
CA VAL A 804 -11.96 41.07 -13.54
C VAL A 804 -13.22 41.67 -14.18
N PHE A 805 -14.19 40.84 -14.58
CA PHE A 805 -15.36 41.28 -15.33
C PHE A 805 -16.58 41.52 -14.44
N SER A 806 -17.46 42.42 -14.90
CA SER A 806 -18.78 42.67 -14.29
C SER A 806 -19.81 41.67 -14.82
N ALA A 807 -20.65 41.12 -13.93
CA ALA A 807 -21.82 40.33 -14.31
C ALA A 807 -22.93 41.18 -14.96
N ALA A 808 -22.93 42.48 -14.70
CA ALA A 808 -23.86 43.43 -15.29
C ALA A 808 -23.33 43.89 -16.66
N ALA A 809 -24.16 43.76 -17.70
CA ALA A 809 -23.91 44.42 -18.99
C ALA A 809 -23.87 45.94 -18.81
N PHE A 810 -23.10 46.66 -19.63
CA PHE A 810 -23.05 48.12 -19.57
C PHE A 810 -23.00 48.67 -21.01
N PRO A 811 -23.76 49.73 -21.35
CA PRO A 811 -24.62 50.54 -20.46
C PRO A 811 -25.99 49.91 -20.14
N ASP A 812 -26.41 48.87 -20.87
CA ASP A 812 -27.76 48.29 -20.80
C ASP A 812 -27.93 47.25 -19.67
N PHE A 813 -27.51 47.56 -18.45
CA PHE A 813 -27.68 46.64 -17.32
C PHE A 813 -29.15 46.43 -16.98
N ASP A 814 -29.50 45.19 -16.59
CA ASP A 814 -30.78 44.91 -15.96
C ASP A 814 -30.83 45.56 -14.57
N ALA A 815 -31.58 46.66 -14.46
CA ALA A 815 -31.77 47.43 -13.24
C ALA A 815 -32.49 46.69 -12.11
N GLN A 816 -33.21 45.60 -12.40
CA GLN A 816 -33.84 44.76 -11.38
C GLN A 816 -32.83 43.76 -10.81
N ARG A 817 -31.98 43.18 -11.66
CA ARG A 817 -30.92 42.24 -11.25
C ARG A 817 -29.71 42.94 -10.64
N HIS A 818 -29.36 44.10 -11.16
CA HIS A 818 -28.15 44.86 -10.80
C HIS A 818 -28.47 46.28 -10.32
N PRO A 819 -29.33 46.47 -9.30
CA PRO A 819 -29.80 47.79 -8.89
C PRO A 819 -28.70 48.74 -8.42
N LEU A 820 -27.57 48.24 -7.91
CA LEU A 820 -26.46 49.08 -7.45
C LEU A 820 -25.71 49.76 -8.60
N MET A 821 -25.81 49.24 -9.84
CA MET A 821 -25.23 49.89 -11.02
C MET A 821 -25.80 51.29 -11.28
N LYS A 822 -27.02 51.58 -10.79
CA LYS A 822 -27.65 52.91 -10.93
C LYS A 822 -26.88 54.02 -10.24
N SER A 823 -26.10 53.69 -9.20
CA SER A 823 -25.27 54.68 -8.50
C SER A 823 -23.85 54.79 -9.06
N ALA A 824 -23.50 53.97 -10.06
CA ALA A 824 -22.21 54.05 -10.71
C ALA A 824 -22.08 55.39 -11.44
N ARG A 825 -20.88 56.00 -11.36
CA ARG A 825 -20.59 57.30 -11.98
C ARG A 825 -19.62 57.13 -13.15
N PRO A 826 -20.11 56.84 -14.37
CA PRO A 826 -19.28 56.70 -15.55
C PRO A 826 -18.74 58.06 -16.03
N ILE A 827 -17.50 58.05 -16.51
CA ILE A 827 -16.80 59.19 -17.10
C ILE A 827 -16.38 58.77 -18.51
N GLU A 828 -16.91 59.46 -19.52
CA GLU A 828 -16.61 59.15 -20.91
C GLU A 828 -15.44 59.98 -21.44
N VAL A 829 -14.54 59.32 -22.17
CA VAL A 829 -13.37 59.93 -22.80
C VAL A 829 -13.24 59.39 -24.22
N GLU A 830 -13.20 60.28 -25.20
CA GLU A 830 -12.79 59.92 -26.56
C GLU A 830 -11.28 60.07 -26.71
N ILE A 831 -10.64 59.05 -27.29
CA ILE A 831 -9.22 59.06 -27.64
C ILE A 831 -9.06 58.97 -29.15
N GLY A 832 -8.22 59.85 -29.70
CA GLY A 832 -7.90 59.91 -31.13
C GLY A 832 -6.40 59.72 -31.42
N PRO A 833 -6.00 59.77 -32.70
CA PRO A 833 -4.60 59.59 -33.09
C PRO A 833 -3.65 60.56 -32.37
N GLY A 834 -2.70 60.03 -31.58
CA GLY A 834 -1.76 60.81 -30.77
C GLY A 834 -2.09 60.85 -29.27
N ASP A 835 -3.28 60.41 -28.89
CA ASP A 835 -3.73 60.41 -27.50
C ASP A 835 -3.30 59.13 -26.76
N ALA A 836 -2.98 59.28 -25.47
CA ALA A 836 -2.68 58.19 -24.56
C ALA A 836 -3.44 58.35 -23.23
N LEU A 837 -4.31 57.40 -22.92
CA LEU A 837 -5.10 57.39 -21.69
C LEU A 837 -4.42 56.50 -20.65
N PHE A 838 -4.03 57.10 -19.52
CA PHE A 838 -3.62 56.35 -18.34
C PHE A 838 -4.85 55.85 -17.60
N ILE A 839 -4.93 54.52 -17.41
CA ILE A 839 -5.99 53.83 -16.67
C ILE A 839 -5.34 53.22 -15.42
N PRO A 840 -5.64 53.74 -14.22
CA PRO A 840 -5.07 53.20 -13.01
C PRO A 840 -5.63 51.80 -12.68
N VAL A 841 -4.85 50.98 -11.98
CA VAL A 841 -5.23 49.60 -11.60
C VAL A 841 -6.58 49.55 -10.91
N GLY A 842 -7.47 48.62 -11.26
CA GLY A 842 -8.79 48.52 -10.63
C GLY A 842 -9.81 49.59 -11.06
N TRP A 843 -9.45 50.57 -11.89
CA TRP A 843 -10.44 51.41 -12.56
C TRP A 843 -11.22 50.57 -13.56
N TRP A 844 -12.53 50.62 -13.40
CA TRP A 844 -13.44 49.89 -14.24
C TRP A 844 -13.61 50.63 -15.56
N HIS A 845 -13.66 49.90 -16.66
CA HIS A 845 -13.80 50.51 -17.96
C HIS A 845 -14.40 49.56 -19.01
N CYS A 846 -15.04 50.15 -20.01
CA CYS A 846 -15.35 49.51 -21.28
C CYS A 846 -14.82 50.37 -22.42
N VAL A 847 -14.51 49.74 -23.55
CA VAL A 847 -13.88 50.40 -24.70
C VAL A 847 -14.64 50.07 -25.97
N GLU A 848 -15.05 51.10 -26.70
CA GLU A 848 -15.75 51.01 -27.99
C GLU A 848 -14.91 51.67 -29.09
N SER A 849 -14.68 50.96 -30.19
CA SER A 849 -14.07 51.57 -31.38
C SER A 849 -15.11 52.33 -32.20
N LEU A 850 -14.94 53.64 -32.34
CA LEU A 850 -15.83 54.51 -33.12
C LEU A 850 -15.50 54.47 -34.63
N GLU A 851 -14.27 54.07 -34.96
CA GLU A 851 -13.73 53.91 -36.30
C GLU A 851 -12.88 52.63 -36.37
N VAL A 852 -12.43 52.25 -37.56
CA VAL A 852 -11.33 51.27 -37.69
C VAL A 852 -10.15 51.79 -36.86
N SER A 853 -9.69 50.98 -35.90
CA SER A 853 -8.78 51.46 -34.87
C SER A 853 -7.51 50.63 -34.79
N ILE A 854 -6.36 51.31 -34.74
CA ILE A 854 -5.06 50.71 -34.42
C ILE A 854 -4.51 51.45 -33.20
N GLY A 855 -4.24 50.70 -32.14
CA GLY A 855 -3.74 51.23 -30.88
C GLY A 855 -2.75 50.30 -30.21
N LEU A 856 -2.00 50.85 -29.27
CA LEU A 856 -1.07 50.12 -28.43
C LEU A 856 -1.48 50.28 -26.97
N SER A 857 -1.07 49.34 -26.13
CA SER A 857 -1.04 49.61 -24.70
C SER A 857 0.23 49.09 -24.07
N PHE A 858 0.63 49.68 -22.94
CA PHE A 858 1.75 49.18 -22.16
C PHE A 858 1.49 49.18 -20.65
N THR A 859 2.11 48.23 -19.96
CA THR A 859 2.04 48.07 -18.49
C THR A 859 3.41 48.03 -17.81
N ASN A 860 4.51 48.07 -18.56
CA ASN A 860 5.88 48.06 -18.04
C ASN A 860 6.38 49.45 -17.60
N PHE A 861 5.63 50.12 -16.74
CA PHE A 861 6.05 51.39 -16.15
C PHE A 861 7.38 51.24 -15.39
N LYS A 862 8.18 52.31 -15.35
CA LYS A 862 9.45 52.38 -14.60
C LYS A 862 9.29 52.28 -13.07
N VAL A 863 8.05 52.33 -12.56
CA VAL A 863 7.67 52.17 -11.15
C VAL A 863 6.87 50.87 -10.95
N THR A 864 6.74 50.42 -9.68
CA THR A 864 6.06 49.18 -9.32
C THR A 864 4.66 49.08 -9.91
N ASN A 865 4.42 48.03 -10.71
CA ASN A 865 3.12 47.73 -11.31
C ASN A 865 2.65 46.28 -11.08
N ALA A 866 3.23 45.57 -10.12
CA ALA A 866 2.98 44.16 -9.85
C ALA A 866 1.89 43.95 -8.79
N PHE A 867 0.62 44.20 -9.14
CA PHE A 867 -0.52 44.12 -8.21
C PHE A 867 -1.34 42.82 -8.31
N SER A 868 -0.99 41.92 -9.24
CA SER A 868 -1.79 40.73 -9.54
C SER A 868 -1.49 39.50 -8.64
N GLY A 869 -0.45 39.54 -7.80
CA GLY A 869 0.05 38.37 -7.06
C GLY A 869 -0.96 37.78 -6.07
N ASP A 870 -1.61 38.65 -5.30
CA ASP A 870 -2.57 38.28 -4.24
C ASP A 870 -4.03 38.57 -4.64
N TYR A 871 -4.30 38.71 -5.94
CA TYR A 871 -5.66 38.95 -6.42
C TYR A 871 -6.56 37.74 -6.10
N PRO A 872 -7.70 37.93 -5.40
CA PRO A 872 -8.61 36.84 -5.08
C PRO A 872 -9.26 36.33 -6.37
N ARG A 873 -8.99 35.07 -6.72
CA ARG A 873 -9.46 34.42 -7.95
C ARG A 873 -10.79 33.69 -7.79
#